data_AF-A0A3R7TW63-F1
#
_entry.id   AF-A0A3R7TW63-F1
#
_cell.length_a   1.000
_cell.length_b   1.000
_cell.length_c   1.000
_cell.angle_alpha   90.00
_cell.angle_beta   90.00
_cell.angle_gamma   90.00
#
_symmetry.space_group_name_H-M   'P 1'
#
loop_
_entity.id
_entity.type
_entity.pdbx_description
1 polymer ?
#
loop_
_entity_poly.entity_id
_entity_poly.type
_entity_poly.pdbx_seq_one_letter_code
_entity_poly.pdbx_strand_id
1 'polypeptide(L)'
;MDEFDTIFAELESIRNEPNTFIYRHPITGEVKEGIGEAPLNWGEYPTGIEINTPEANDYDAFRSEFYPLPHVMMEGIMGEESKLDLTDPDVIAMTQNMPEGSQMNDPNWISASRMVHDYLHPKTNSMALPDESGESFATWGINFMNAFDYNFSALAINTARLNNAPPEVAKAMYYLMETADREGITLKNTAKGALAMATDPFNLGVLATFGIGVAGKYAGQQMTKMAFKELLKNAVLSAPTKTSLATGAEAGMLTMADNLARQNVKVDAEVQDTIDPVEAGVAGATGAVLGDRATTGMASIVEGGRRLLVGAGKEADNYLANNPDTGTTLNMGADPTRPIAEGLSTIGKALDTEVTAGDIISARLPTAVNSTEDGINNNLQIGSADILNDTKTLDQNINIIRDYPNLRNDQINGTSEEVAETYIEHLKDNLLFLYNKVPEKTRQRSKLWYDGANKVVNDLAQQYQLSPNSVAGIFASLSPQKDWFMNADLGKRVVDILSTKQDFQFDQKMFDVATKGYKRNNTKVKGIFSKPQFAEMLNYIKTKKLSELESTAEQAMWLRIYDEAYNPPNYKILTPEGEFTTDVLNDDGVTPSARAWNSNSMIEKAIKSFYSGGDSKIISPLMGSRHKVRSFYNNIINPNSDDGSVTIDTHAVASATLRPVAGQSTIVHHNFGTSPEIKKRQADWNGAVTNSSVTGVKGIYGLYAEAYRRASSEVGILPREMQSITWEAVRGLYPDTYKNGKGNVEKIDNLWYQYREGKLTLDEVRNGIFRETNGIQPPAWE
;
A
#
# COMPACT_ATOMS: atom_id res chain seq x y z
N MET A 1 -58.73 47.88 9.16
CA MET A 1 -58.25 46.49 9.31
C MET A 1 -56.86 46.65 9.85
N ASP A 2 -56.72 46.25 11.10
CA ASP A 2 -55.48 46.46 11.86
C ASP A 2 -54.44 45.47 11.35
N GLU A 3 -53.17 45.85 11.40
CA GLU A 3 -52.00 45.04 11.00
C GLU A 3 -52.02 43.65 11.69
N PHE A 4 -52.66 43.58 12.86
CA PHE A 4 -52.92 42.36 13.62
C PHE A 4 -53.89 41.39 12.93
N ASP A 5 -54.93 41.87 12.25
CA ASP A 5 -55.89 41.01 11.53
C ASP A 5 -55.25 40.38 10.28
N THR A 6 -54.30 41.07 9.67
CA THR A 6 -53.53 40.58 8.52
C THR A 6 -52.49 39.54 8.95
N ILE A 7 -51.74 39.81 10.02
CA ILE A 7 -50.79 38.85 10.61
C ILE A 7 -51.52 37.62 11.17
N PHE A 8 -52.71 37.79 11.77
CA PHE A 8 -53.51 36.68 12.27
C PHE A 8 -54.08 35.81 11.12
N ALA A 9 -54.49 36.43 10.01
CA ALA A 9 -54.93 35.70 8.82
C ALA A 9 -53.78 34.96 8.10
N GLU A 10 -52.58 35.55 8.05
CA GLU A 10 -51.36 34.89 7.54
C GLU A 10 -50.90 33.74 8.46
N LEU A 11 -50.99 33.92 9.78
CA LEU A 11 -50.71 32.84 10.73
C LEU A 11 -51.76 31.72 10.69
N GLU A 12 -53.05 32.04 10.45
CA GLU A 12 -54.09 31.03 10.24
C GLU A 12 -53.94 30.27 8.91
N SER A 13 -53.37 30.88 7.86
CA SER A 13 -53.08 30.16 6.61
C SER A 13 -51.88 29.22 6.75
N ILE A 14 -50.82 29.64 7.47
CA ILE A 14 -49.66 28.79 7.79
C ILE A 14 -50.06 27.62 8.71
N ARG A 15 -51.03 27.82 9.61
CA ARG A 15 -51.50 26.77 10.55
C ARG A 15 -52.36 25.69 9.88
N ASN A 16 -52.95 25.97 8.72
CA ASN A 16 -53.90 25.08 8.04
C ASN A 16 -53.31 24.36 6.80
N GLU A 17 -52.04 24.59 6.44
CA GLU A 17 -51.34 23.71 5.52
C GLU A 17 -50.73 22.52 6.27
N PRO A 18 -50.85 21.29 5.76
CA PRO A 18 -50.43 20.13 6.51
C PRO A 18 -48.90 20.08 6.57
N ASN A 19 -48.33 20.31 7.75
CA ASN A 19 -46.91 20.16 8.01
C ASN A 19 -46.52 18.69 7.78
N THR A 20 -45.47 18.48 6.99
CA THR A 20 -44.78 17.19 6.90
C THR A 20 -43.86 17.04 8.11
N PHE A 21 -44.04 15.96 8.86
CA PHE A 21 -43.25 15.66 10.05
C PHE A 21 -42.82 14.21 10.04
N ILE A 22 -41.71 13.93 10.72
CA ILE A 22 -41.25 12.57 10.92
C ILE A 22 -41.56 12.16 12.36
N TYR A 23 -42.10 10.96 12.55
CA TYR A 23 -42.30 10.37 13.88
C TYR A 23 -41.86 8.91 13.92
N ARG A 24 -41.47 8.44 15.11
CA ARG A 24 -41.09 7.04 15.34
C ARG A 24 -42.33 6.27 15.76
N HIS A 25 -42.78 5.32 14.96
CA HIS A 25 -44.01 4.59 15.23
C HIS A 25 -43.91 3.83 16.57
N PRO A 26 -44.77 4.10 17.57
CA PRO A 26 -44.54 3.72 18.97
C PRO A 26 -44.54 2.21 19.21
N ILE A 27 -45.08 1.43 18.26
CA ILE A 27 -45.14 -0.05 18.35
C ILE A 27 -44.03 -0.72 17.54
N THR A 28 -43.61 -0.13 16.42
CA THR A 28 -42.67 -0.80 15.48
C THR A 28 -41.27 -0.21 15.54
N GLY A 29 -41.10 0.99 16.11
CA GLY A 29 -39.83 1.71 16.15
C GLY A 29 -39.36 2.25 14.79
N GLU A 30 -40.14 2.04 13.73
CA GLU A 30 -39.87 2.54 12.38
C GLU A 30 -40.19 4.04 12.27
N VAL A 31 -39.34 4.76 11.54
CA VAL A 31 -39.49 6.18 11.28
C VAL A 31 -40.44 6.36 10.08
N LYS A 32 -41.52 7.14 10.24
CA LYS A 32 -42.53 7.38 9.20
C LYS A 32 -42.80 8.86 9.00
N GLU A 33 -43.13 9.23 7.76
CA GLU A 33 -43.58 10.57 7.37
C GLU A 33 -45.10 10.72 7.61
N GLY A 34 -45.49 11.79 8.29
CA GLY A 34 -46.88 12.18 8.57
C GLY A 34 -47.21 13.55 7.97
N ILE A 35 -48.48 13.76 7.62
CA ILE A 35 -49.02 15.01 7.02
C ILE A 35 -50.15 15.49 7.95
N GLY A 36 -50.01 16.66 8.61
CA GLY A 36 -51.03 17.17 9.54
C GLY A 36 -50.66 18.46 10.31
N GLU A 37 -51.54 18.92 11.22
CA GLU A 37 -51.30 20.09 12.07
C GLU A 37 -50.18 19.82 13.10
N ALA A 38 -49.29 20.79 13.30
CA ALA A 38 -48.21 20.69 14.28
C ALA A 38 -48.77 20.57 15.71
N PRO A 39 -48.13 19.80 16.61
CA PRO A 39 -48.57 19.69 17.99
C PRO A 39 -48.43 21.03 18.72
N LEU A 40 -49.38 21.33 19.63
CA LEU A 40 -49.40 22.55 20.43
C LEU A 40 -48.21 22.62 21.41
N ASN A 41 -47.85 23.84 21.84
CA ASN A 41 -46.71 24.08 22.74
C ASN A 41 -46.83 23.31 24.07
N TRP A 42 -45.71 23.05 24.73
CA TRP A 42 -45.69 22.38 26.03
C TRP A 42 -46.56 23.12 27.06
N GLY A 43 -47.57 22.42 27.60
CA GLY A 43 -48.57 22.99 28.51
C GLY A 43 -49.90 23.38 27.85
N GLU A 44 -50.01 23.28 26.52
CA GLU A 44 -51.24 23.49 25.76
C GLU A 44 -51.73 22.16 25.16
N TYR A 45 -53.03 21.90 25.23
CA TYR A 45 -53.66 20.67 24.72
C TYR A 45 -54.85 21.01 23.80
N PRO A 46 -55.14 20.17 22.79
CA PRO A 46 -56.32 20.33 21.95
C PRO A 46 -57.61 20.42 22.78
N THR A 47 -58.58 21.19 22.30
CA THR A 47 -59.81 21.49 23.04
C THR A 47 -60.53 20.19 23.44
N GLY A 48 -60.67 19.94 24.74
CA GLY A 48 -61.33 18.76 25.30
C GLY A 48 -60.40 17.72 25.96
N ILE A 49 -59.08 17.90 25.87
CA ILE A 49 -58.10 17.07 26.59
C ILE A 49 -57.68 17.77 27.90
N GLU A 50 -57.86 17.11 29.05
CA GLU A 50 -57.47 17.63 30.36
C GLU A 50 -56.07 17.14 30.78
N ILE A 51 -55.33 17.97 31.52
CA ILE A 51 -53.97 17.67 31.97
C ILE A 51 -53.98 16.46 32.91
N ASN A 52 -53.03 15.52 32.74
CA ASN A 52 -52.88 14.26 33.47
C ASN A 52 -53.90 13.15 33.15
N THR A 53 -54.59 13.21 32.00
CA THR A 53 -55.34 12.07 31.48
C THR A 53 -54.45 11.19 30.57
N PRO A 54 -54.81 9.92 30.33
CA PRO A 54 -54.09 9.07 29.38
C PRO A 54 -53.98 9.69 27.99
N GLU A 55 -55.01 10.40 27.54
CA GLU A 55 -55.05 11.09 26.25
C GLU A 55 -54.07 12.27 26.18
N ALA A 56 -53.80 12.95 27.32
CA ALA A 56 -52.76 13.96 27.42
C ALA A 56 -51.36 13.35 27.34
N ASN A 57 -51.13 12.20 27.99
CA ASN A 57 -49.84 11.50 27.94
C ASN A 57 -49.53 10.95 26.55
N ASP A 58 -50.53 10.43 25.83
CA ASP A 58 -50.38 9.96 24.45
C ASP A 58 -50.13 11.15 23.49
N TYR A 59 -50.76 12.30 23.73
CA TYR A 59 -50.47 13.53 22.97
C TYR A 59 -49.06 14.07 23.25
N ASP A 60 -48.61 14.00 24.50
CA ASP A 60 -47.25 14.40 24.90
C ASP A 60 -46.18 13.46 24.34
N ALA A 61 -46.46 12.15 24.27
CA ALA A 61 -45.61 11.17 23.61
C ALA A 61 -45.51 11.41 22.09
N PHE A 62 -46.65 11.61 21.42
CA PHE A 62 -46.71 11.99 20.01
C PHE A 62 -45.93 13.29 19.71
N ARG A 63 -46.09 14.33 20.54
CA ARG A 63 -45.31 15.58 20.42
C ARG A 63 -43.82 15.36 20.65
N SER A 64 -43.44 14.47 21.57
CA SER A 64 -42.03 14.17 21.86
C SER A 64 -41.32 13.40 20.73
N GLU A 65 -42.09 12.78 19.84
CA GLU A 65 -41.62 12.06 18.65
C GLU A 65 -41.75 12.89 17.36
N PHE A 66 -42.20 14.15 17.46
CA PHE A 66 -42.39 15.05 16.32
C PHE A 66 -41.10 15.83 16.01
N TYR A 67 -40.54 15.62 14.82
CA TYR A 67 -39.40 16.37 14.30
C TYR A 67 -39.85 17.24 13.11
N PRO A 68 -39.98 18.57 13.24
CA PRO A 68 -40.27 19.41 12.09
C PRO A 68 -39.06 19.42 11.14
N LEU A 69 -39.29 19.08 9.86
CA LEU A 69 -38.29 19.26 8.82
C LEU A 69 -38.12 20.76 8.56
N PRO A 70 -36.89 21.31 8.67
CA PRO A 70 -36.67 22.71 8.38
C PRO A 70 -36.96 22.96 6.89
N HIS A 71 -37.73 23.99 6.59
CA HIS A 71 -38.02 24.42 5.22
C HIS A 71 -37.96 25.94 5.18
N VAL A 72 -37.44 26.49 4.09
CA VAL A 72 -37.47 27.94 3.83
C VAL A 72 -38.65 28.24 2.93
N MET A 73 -39.52 29.14 3.38
CA MET A 73 -40.57 29.73 2.55
C MET A 73 -39.98 30.96 1.86
N MET A 74 -39.85 30.95 0.53
CA MET A 74 -39.55 32.14 -0.25
C MET A 74 -40.75 32.53 -1.12
N GLU A 75 -41.06 33.82 -1.16
CA GLU A 75 -42.04 34.39 -2.09
C GLU A 75 -41.46 34.39 -3.51
N GLY A 76 -42.05 33.60 -4.42
CA GLY A 76 -41.66 33.61 -5.83
C GLY A 76 -42.02 34.93 -6.54
N ILE A 77 -41.42 35.17 -7.71
CA ILE A 77 -41.59 36.39 -8.54
C ILE A 77 -43.07 36.65 -8.97
N MET A 78 -43.98 35.69 -8.72
CA MET A 78 -45.43 35.84 -8.95
C MET A 78 -46.32 35.51 -7.74
N GLY A 79 -45.79 35.47 -6.52
CA GLY A 79 -46.59 35.25 -5.30
C GLY A 79 -47.02 33.79 -5.05
N GLU A 80 -46.29 32.80 -5.57
CA GLU A 80 -46.41 31.40 -5.13
C GLU A 80 -45.33 31.10 -4.09
N GLU A 81 -45.73 30.65 -2.89
CA GLU A 81 -44.83 30.20 -1.83
C GLU A 81 -44.16 28.88 -2.25
N SER A 82 -42.83 28.88 -2.34
CA SER A 82 -42.05 27.69 -2.67
C SER A 82 -41.42 27.13 -1.39
N LYS A 83 -41.73 25.89 -1.03
CA LYS A 83 -41.11 25.17 0.11
C LYS A 83 -39.78 24.58 -0.34
N LEU A 84 -38.66 25.22 0.02
CA LEU A 84 -37.30 24.81 -0.39
C LEU A 84 -36.63 23.94 0.68
N ASP A 85 -35.92 22.88 0.25
CA ASP A 85 -35.15 21.95 1.11
C ASP A 85 -33.90 22.65 1.70
N LEU A 86 -33.39 22.16 2.82
CA LEU A 86 -32.18 22.69 3.47
C LEU A 86 -30.92 22.56 2.61
N THR A 87 -30.92 21.63 1.65
CA THR A 87 -29.83 21.44 0.69
C THR A 87 -29.96 22.35 -0.53
N ASP A 88 -31.03 23.16 -0.61
CA ASP A 88 -31.27 24.03 -1.75
C ASP A 88 -30.17 25.11 -1.87
N PRO A 89 -29.51 25.25 -3.03
CA PRO A 89 -28.44 26.22 -3.23
C PRO A 89 -28.82 27.66 -2.90
N ASP A 90 -30.07 28.05 -3.15
CA ASP A 90 -30.54 29.42 -2.90
C ASP A 90 -30.72 29.67 -1.39
N VAL A 91 -31.13 28.63 -0.64
CA VAL A 91 -31.23 28.66 0.82
C VAL A 91 -29.84 28.76 1.47
N ILE A 92 -28.87 27.98 0.97
CA ILE A 92 -27.48 28.00 1.43
C ILE A 92 -26.87 29.38 1.19
N ALA A 93 -26.99 29.91 -0.03
CA ALA A 93 -26.43 31.20 -0.42
C ALA A 93 -27.05 32.37 0.36
N MET A 94 -28.37 32.35 0.58
CA MET A 94 -29.05 33.34 1.41
C MET A 94 -28.53 33.31 2.86
N THR A 95 -28.35 32.12 3.43
CA THR A 95 -27.88 31.96 4.81
C THR A 95 -26.42 32.39 4.99
N GLN A 96 -25.54 32.10 4.01
CA GLN A 96 -24.14 32.51 4.02
C GLN A 96 -23.96 34.04 4.05
N ASN A 97 -24.89 34.79 3.45
CA ASN A 97 -24.89 36.26 3.44
C ASN A 97 -25.48 36.89 4.72
N MET A 98 -25.94 36.09 5.69
CA MET A 98 -26.39 36.64 6.97
C MET A 98 -25.19 37.05 7.84
N PRO A 99 -25.33 38.04 8.76
CA PRO A 99 -24.25 38.43 9.64
C PRO A 99 -23.84 37.32 10.62
N GLU A 100 -22.54 37.16 10.89
CA GLU A 100 -22.01 36.25 11.92
C GLU A 100 -22.55 36.58 13.31
N GLY A 101 -23.02 35.55 14.02
CA GLY A 101 -23.79 35.67 15.25
C GLY A 101 -25.31 35.56 15.04
N SER A 102 -25.80 35.67 13.80
CA SER A 102 -27.22 35.42 13.46
C SER A 102 -27.62 33.94 13.64
N GLN A 103 -26.67 33.01 13.67
CA GLN A 103 -26.87 31.58 13.99
C GLN A 103 -27.68 31.39 15.28
N MET A 104 -27.52 32.32 16.24
CA MET A 104 -28.19 32.28 17.55
C MET A 104 -29.71 32.41 17.46
N ASN A 105 -30.21 33.05 16.39
CA ASN A 105 -31.64 33.32 16.19
C ASN A 105 -32.16 32.70 14.88
N ASP A 106 -31.35 31.87 14.22
CA ASP A 106 -31.72 31.23 12.95
C ASP A 106 -32.42 29.90 13.22
N PRO A 107 -33.74 29.79 12.90
CA PRO A 107 -34.51 28.58 13.17
C PRO A 107 -33.96 27.33 12.47
N ASN A 108 -33.37 27.47 11.28
CA ASN A 108 -32.81 26.37 10.51
C ASN A 108 -31.49 25.89 11.11
N TRP A 109 -30.61 26.83 11.50
CA TRP A 109 -29.36 26.51 12.21
C TRP A 109 -29.63 25.81 13.54
N ILE A 110 -30.58 26.32 14.33
CA ILE A 110 -30.99 25.74 15.61
C ILE A 110 -31.52 24.33 15.41
N SER A 111 -32.38 24.12 14.42
CA SER A 111 -33.02 22.83 14.14
C SER A 111 -32.01 21.80 13.62
N ALA A 112 -31.14 22.19 12.68
CA ALA A 112 -30.06 21.33 12.18
C ALA A 112 -29.07 20.96 13.30
N SER A 113 -28.71 21.94 14.14
CA SER A 113 -27.84 21.71 15.31
C SER A 113 -28.44 20.73 16.30
N ARG A 114 -29.74 20.84 16.57
CA ARG A 114 -30.49 19.90 17.42
C ARG A 114 -30.50 18.50 16.83
N MET A 115 -30.76 18.38 15.53
CA MET A 115 -30.84 17.08 14.85
C MET A 115 -29.50 16.33 14.89
N VAL A 116 -28.39 17.01 14.59
CA VAL A 116 -27.04 16.41 14.68
C VAL A 116 -26.66 16.14 16.13
N HIS A 117 -27.00 17.02 17.07
CA HIS A 117 -26.76 16.82 18.50
C HIS A 117 -27.44 15.55 19.02
N ASP A 118 -28.74 15.42 18.80
CA ASP A 118 -29.56 14.34 19.36
C ASP A 118 -29.19 12.98 18.74
N TYR A 119 -28.79 12.96 17.47
CA TYR A 119 -28.22 11.77 16.83
C TYR A 119 -26.90 11.33 17.48
N LEU A 120 -26.00 12.27 17.75
CA LEU A 120 -24.70 11.99 18.36
C LEU A 120 -24.80 11.69 19.87
N HIS A 121 -25.89 12.08 20.54
CA HIS A 121 -26.10 11.93 21.98
C HIS A 121 -27.48 11.34 22.31
N PRO A 122 -27.72 10.05 22.01
CA PRO A 122 -29.00 9.41 22.31
C PRO A 122 -29.26 9.40 23.83
N LYS A 123 -30.44 9.86 24.27
CA LYS A 123 -30.80 10.02 25.68
C LYS A 123 -30.85 8.66 26.42
N THR A 124 -29.77 8.27 27.08
CA THR A 124 -29.79 7.24 28.12
C THR A 124 -30.08 7.87 29.48
N ASN A 125 -31.20 7.49 30.10
CA ASN A 125 -31.66 7.80 31.45
C ASN A 125 -30.88 8.85 32.29
N SER A 126 -31.56 9.98 32.49
CA SER A 126 -31.48 10.97 33.59
C SER A 126 -30.58 12.21 33.45
N MET A 127 -31.27 13.35 33.60
CA MET A 127 -30.91 14.57 34.32
C MET A 127 -29.65 15.34 33.88
N ALA A 128 -29.79 16.08 32.79
CA ALA A 128 -29.57 17.54 32.71
C ALA A 128 -29.46 17.92 31.22
N LEU A 129 -30.57 18.34 30.61
CA LEU A 129 -30.51 19.02 29.32
C LEU A 129 -29.96 20.44 29.58
N PRO A 130 -28.94 20.92 28.85
CA PRO A 130 -28.65 22.34 28.81
C PRO A 130 -29.89 23.02 28.24
N ASP A 131 -30.49 23.94 29.02
CA ASP A 131 -31.56 24.90 28.68
C ASP A 131 -32.26 24.64 27.33
N GLU A 132 -33.53 24.21 27.33
CA GLU A 132 -34.31 23.87 26.11
C GLU A 132 -34.59 25.07 25.17
N SER A 133 -33.89 26.18 25.33
CA SER A 133 -33.92 27.31 24.41
C SER A 133 -33.23 26.96 23.08
N GLY A 134 -33.75 27.48 21.96
CA GLY A 134 -33.08 27.37 20.67
C GLY A 134 -31.62 27.87 20.70
N GLU A 135 -31.33 28.80 21.61
CA GLU A 135 -30.00 29.37 21.83
C GLU A 135 -28.94 28.33 22.27
N SER A 136 -29.32 27.31 23.04
CA SER A 136 -28.38 26.27 23.51
C SER A 136 -27.91 25.37 22.37
N PHE A 137 -28.84 24.97 21.49
CA PHE A 137 -28.54 24.19 20.30
C PHE A 137 -27.79 24.99 19.25
N ALA A 138 -28.13 26.26 19.03
CA ALA A 138 -27.32 27.14 18.19
C ALA A 138 -25.88 27.24 18.70
N THR A 139 -25.70 27.43 20.00
CA THR A 139 -24.38 27.50 20.64
C THR A 139 -23.62 26.19 20.50
N TRP A 140 -24.30 25.05 20.68
CA TRP A 140 -23.71 23.74 20.48
C TRP A 140 -23.26 23.55 19.02
N GLY A 141 -24.11 23.86 18.05
CA GLY A 141 -23.79 23.76 16.62
C GLY A 141 -22.60 24.63 16.23
N ILE A 142 -22.51 25.85 16.75
CA ILE A 142 -21.34 26.73 16.56
C ILE A 142 -20.08 26.07 17.12
N ASN A 143 -20.13 25.53 18.34
CA ASN A 143 -18.95 24.89 18.94
C ASN A 143 -18.59 23.58 18.21
N PHE A 144 -19.58 22.83 17.76
CA PHE A 144 -19.44 21.58 17.01
C PHE A 144 -18.78 21.83 15.65
N MET A 145 -19.26 22.81 14.87
CA MET A 145 -18.66 23.18 13.59
C MET A 145 -17.27 23.79 13.76
N ASN A 146 -17.05 24.59 14.81
CA ASN A 146 -15.69 25.03 15.12
C ASN A 146 -14.75 23.86 15.47
N ALA A 147 -15.23 22.85 16.22
CA ALA A 147 -14.42 21.65 16.46
C ALA A 147 -14.20 20.86 15.17
N PHE A 148 -15.22 20.71 14.34
CA PHE A 148 -15.16 20.01 13.06
C PHE A 148 -14.16 20.69 12.09
N ASP A 149 -14.16 22.03 12.01
CA ASP A 149 -13.30 22.79 11.09
C ASP A 149 -11.86 22.98 11.59
N TYR A 150 -11.63 22.93 12.90
CA TYR A 150 -10.32 23.29 13.50
C TYR A 150 -9.68 22.19 14.37
N ASN A 151 -10.34 21.04 14.60
CA ASN A 151 -9.81 19.91 15.35
C ASN A 151 -9.89 18.61 14.52
N PHE A 152 -8.75 18.14 14.02
CA PHE A 152 -8.68 16.98 13.11
C PHE A 152 -9.08 15.66 13.79
N SER A 153 -8.82 15.50 15.08
CA SER A 153 -9.28 14.34 15.86
C SER A 153 -10.81 14.34 15.95
N ALA A 154 -11.42 15.50 16.17
CA ALA A 154 -12.87 15.68 16.20
C ALA A 154 -13.50 15.49 14.81
N LEU A 155 -12.87 16.00 13.74
CA LEU A 155 -13.31 15.77 12.35
C LEU A 155 -13.37 14.28 12.03
N ALA A 156 -12.31 13.52 12.33
CA ALA A 156 -12.26 12.08 12.08
C ALA A 156 -13.30 11.30 12.92
N ILE A 157 -13.39 11.58 14.22
CA ILE A 157 -14.32 10.89 15.13
C ILE A 157 -15.78 11.21 14.79
N ASN A 158 -16.10 12.47 14.51
CA ASN A 158 -17.46 12.88 14.20
C ASN A 158 -17.88 12.40 12.81
N THR A 159 -16.99 12.41 11.81
CA THR A 159 -17.27 11.81 10.49
C THR A 159 -17.53 10.31 10.60
N ALA A 160 -16.74 9.58 11.39
CA ALA A 160 -16.97 8.15 11.61
C ALA A 160 -18.31 7.86 12.32
N ARG A 161 -18.73 8.74 13.24
CA ARG A 161 -20.03 8.62 13.93
C ARG A 161 -21.22 9.01 13.06
N LEU A 162 -21.00 9.84 12.05
CA LEU A 162 -22.01 10.28 11.09
C LEU A 162 -22.09 9.39 9.85
N ASN A 163 -21.18 8.41 9.70
CA ASN A 163 -21.18 7.48 8.59
C ASN A 163 -22.43 6.59 8.59
N ASN A 164 -23.19 6.58 7.49
CA ASN A 164 -24.52 5.97 7.37
C ASN A 164 -25.59 6.61 8.28
N ALA A 165 -25.45 7.89 8.62
CA ALA A 165 -26.53 8.62 9.28
C ALA A 165 -27.78 8.63 8.37
N PRO A 166 -29.01 8.66 8.95
CA PRO A 166 -30.22 8.85 8.17
C PRO A 166 -30.10 10.09 7.27
N PRO A 167 -30.66 10.07 6.04
CA PRO A 167 -30.50 11.16 5.07
C PRO A 167 -30.80 12.54 5.64
N GLU A 168 -31.77 12.65 6.55
CA GLU A 168 -32.16 13.91 7.19
C GLU A 168 -31.09 14.45 8.15
N VAL A 169 -30.41 13.56 8.88
CA VAL A 169 -29.27 13.92 9.73
C VAL A 169 -28.06 14.33 8.88
N ALA A 170 -27.86 13.66 7.75
CA ALA A 170 -26.82 14.01 6.78
C ALA A 170 -27.10 15.37 6.13
N LYS A 171 -28.36 15.67 5.76
CA LYS A 171 -28.80 16.98 5.26
C LYS A 171 -28.64 18.08 6.31
N ALA A 172 -28.96 17.81 7.57
CA ALA A 172 -28.71 18.74 8.67
C ALA A 172 -27.21 19.02 8.87
N MET A 173 -26.37 17.99 8.83
CA MET A 173 -24.91 18.13 8.89
C MET A 173 -24.36 18.93 7.70
N TYR A 174 -24.86 18.65 6.49
CA TYR A 174 -24.51 19.39 5.27
C TYR A 174 -24.89 20.87 5.39
N TYR A 175 -26.09 21.17 5.87
CA TYR A 175 -26.53 22.54 6.12
C TYR A 175 -25.64 23.26 7.13
N LEU A 176 -25.30 22.64 8.26
CA LEU A 176 -24.37 23.21 9.24
C LEU A 176 -22.98 23.44 8.62
N MET A 177 -22.50 22.50 7.80
CA MET A 177 -21.21 22.57 7.13
C MET A 177 -21.10 23.75 6.16
N GLU A 178 -22.14 24.01 5.38
CA GLU A 178 -22.15 25.06 4.37
C GLU A 178 -22.54 26.44 4.93
N THR A 179 -23.18 26.49 6.09
CA THR A 179 -23.69 27.75 6.69
C THR A 179 -22.99 28.17 7.99
N ALA A 180 -21.93 27.45 8.38
CA ALA A 180 -21.11 27.75 9.56
C ALA A 180 -20.35 29.07 9.42
N ASP A 181 -19.80 29.34 8.23
CA ASP A 181 -19.08 30.58 7.92
C ASP A 181 -20.10 31.62 7.38
N ARG A 182 -20.57 32.53 8.25
CA ARG A 182 -21.46 33.66 7.91
C ARG A 182 -20.69 34.97 7.69
N GLU A 183 -21.35 36.01 7.16
CA GLU A 183 -20.70 37.28 6.82
C GLU A 183 -20.26 38.07 8.08
N GLY A 184 -18.95 38.30 8.24
CA GLY A 184 -18.34 38.96 9.40
C GLY A 184 -17.66 37.95 10.35
N ILE A 185 -16.58 38.32 11.04
CA ILE A 185 -15.87 37.40 11.94
C ILE A 185 -15.96 37.95 13.36
N THR A 186 -16.46 37.17 14.31
CA THR A 186 -16.45 37.56 15.73
C THR A 186 -15.19 37.07 16.44
N LEU A 187 -14.54 37.97 17.19
CA LEU A 187 -13.32 37.69 17.98
C LEU A 187 -13.47 36.48 18.93
N LYS A 188 -14.69 36.24 19.42
CA LYS A 188 -15.04 35.14 20.33
C LYS A 188 -15.00 33.78 19.65
N ASN A 189 -15.45 33.67 18.39
CA ASN A 189 -15.42 32.42 17.63
C ASN A 189 -13.99 32.08 17.17
N THR A 190 -13.21 33.09 16.77
CA THR A 190 -11.78 32.92 16.45
C THR A 190 -10.95 32.45 17.65
N ALA A 191 -11.20 33.00 18.85
CA ALA A 191 -10.50 32.60 20.07
C ALA A 191 -10.83 31.16 20.51
N LYS A 192 -12.09 30.72 20.34
CA LYS A 192 -12.49 29.33 20.62
C LYS A 192 -11.86 28.33 19.65
N GLY A 193 -11.81 28.65 18.36
CA GLY A 193 -11.10 27.84 17.36
C GLY A 193 -9.62 27.70 17.70
N ALA A 194 -8.95 28.78 18.09
CA ALA A 194 -7.55 28.75 18.53
C ALA A 194 -7.32 27.90 19.80
N LEU A 195 -8.27 27.90 20.75
CA LEU A 195 -8.18 27.09 21.97
C LEU A 195 -8.38 25.59 21.67
N ALA A 196 -9.37 25.25 20.83
CA ALA A 196 -9.64 23.88 20.40
C ALA A 196 -8.46 23.25 19.65
N MET A 197 -7.70 24.08 18.91
CA MET A 197 -6.45 23.69 18.27
C MET A 197 -5.32 23.47 19.27
N ALA A 198 -5.17 24.35 20.27
CA ALA A 198 -4.09 24.31 21.24
C ALA A 198 -4.18 23.14 22.24
N THR A 199 -5.36 22.53 22.37
CA THR A 199 -5.59 21.38 23.25
C THR A 199 -5.65 20.05 22.52
N ASP A 200 -5.58 20.04 21.19
CA ASP A 200 -5.61 18.81 20.40
C ASP A 200 -4.22 18.13 20.37
N PRO A 201 -4.08 16.86 20.81
CA PRO A 201 -2.80 16.17 20.89
C PRO A 201 -2.09 16.01 19.53
N PHE A 202 -2.86 15.86 18.45
CA PHE A 202 -2.32 15.72 17.10
C PHE A 202 -1.77 17.06 16.58
N ASN A 203 -2.54 18.14 16.72
CA ASN A 203 -2.09 19.50 16.43
C ASN A 203 -0.87 19.92 17.26
N LEU A 204 -0.81 19.53 18.54
CA LEU A 204 0.34 19.80 19.42
C LEU A 204 1.60 19.05 18.98
N GLY A 205 1.48 17.79 18.58
CA GLY A 205 2.58 17.00 18.02
C GLY A 205 3.12 17.61 16.72
N VAL A 206 2.23 18.08 15.86
CA VAL A 206 2.57 18.76 14.60
C VAL A 206 3.26 20.10 14.86
N LEU A 207 2.71 20.97 15.72
CA LEU A 207 3.29 22.27 16.05
C LEU A 207 4.64 22.17 16.79
N ALA A 208 4.84 21.13 17.60
CA ALA A 208 6.12 20.84 18.24
C ALA A 208 7.20 20.44 17.23
N THR A 209 6.81 19.73 16.16
CA THR A 209 7.70 19.30 15.07
C THR A 209 8.22 20.48 14.23
N PHE A 210 7.47 21.58 14.19
CA PHE A 210 7.87 22.82 13.51
C PHE A 210 8.70 23.79 14.39
N GLY A 211 9.06 23.41 15.62
CA GLY A 211 9.83 24.25 16.53
C GLY A 211 9.11 25.50 17.03
N ILE A 212 7.78 25.56 16.87
CA ILE A 212 6.99 26.72 17.26
C ILE A 212 6.62 26.59 18.73
N GLY A 213 7.36 27.26 19.62
CA GLY A 213 6.98 27.42 21.02
C GLY A 213 5.79 28.37 21.16
N VAL A 214 4.55 27.89 21.00
CA VAL A 214 3.35 28.77 20.96
C VAL A 214 2.67 28.96 22.30
N ALA A 215 2.97 28.18 23.35
CA ALA A 215 2.17 28.27 24.58
C ALA A 215 2.30 29.61 25.35
N GLY A 216 3.35 30.41 25.14
CA GLY A 216 3.64 31.59 25.99
C GLY A 216 3.55 32.98 25.37
N LYS A 217 3.65 33.13 24.03
CA LYS A 217 3.96 34.45 23.42
C LYS A 217 2.82 35.12 22.66
N TYR A 218 1.73 34.42 22.34
CA TYR A 218 0.71 34.91 21.39
C TYR A 218 -0.70 35.04 21.95
N ALA A 219 -0.88 34.97 23.27
CA ALA A 219 -2.17 35.13 23.95
C ALA A 219 -2.81 36.54 23.82
N GLY A 220 -2.27 37.44 22.98
CA GLY A 220 -2.70 38.84 22.91
C GLY A 220 -2.73 39.51 21.54
N GLN A 221 -2.54 38.81 20.41
CA GLN A 221 -2.61 39.42 19.08
C GLN A 221 -3.66 38.73 18.20
N GLN A 222 -4.57 39.53 17.61
CA GLN A 222 -5.65 39.06 16.75
C GLN A 222 -5.07 38.40 15.49
N MET A 223 -5.30 37.09 15.33
CA MET A 223 -4.84 36.30 14.19
C MET A 223 -6.07 35.75 13.45
N THR A 224 -6.17 35.94 12.14
CA THR A 224 -7.32 35.50 11.31
C THR A 224 -7.06 34.13 10.64
N LYS A 225 -8.13 33.40 10.23
CA LYS A 225 -8.09 32.09 9.52
C LYS A 225 -7.11 32.09 8.34
N MET A 226 -7.14 33.14 7.52
CA MET A 226 -6.22 33.33 6.39
C MET A 226 -4.78 33.68 6.82
N ALA A 227 -4.59 34.49 7.86
CA ALA A 227 -3.26 34.89 8.32
C ALA A 227 -2.49 33.71 8.94
N PHE A 228 -3.16 32.77 9.59
CA PHE A 228 -2.54 31.55 10.11
C PHE A 228 -2.29 30.50 9.02
N LYS A 229 -3.22 30.36 8.04
CA LYS A 229 -3.01 29.51 6.86
C LYS A 229 -1.80 30.00 6.03
N GLU A 230 -1.64 31.32 5.93
CA GLU A 230 -0.45 31.98 5.39
C GLU A 230 0.78 31.84 6.29
N LEU A 231 0.65 31.84 7.62
CA LEU A 231 1.77 31.61 8.55
C LEU A 231 2.36 30.20 8.39
N LEU A 232 1.50 29.17 8.29
CA LEU A 232 1.91 27.79 8.00
C LEU A 232 2.57 27.70 6.61
N LYS A 233 1.95 28.32 5.61
CA LYS A 233 2.48 28.38 4.24
C LYS A 233 3.84 29.08 4.18
N ASN A 234 4.02 30.18 4.92
CA ASN A 234 5.27 30.94 4.94
C ASN A 234 6.34 30.27 5.82
N ALA A 235 5.99 29.63 6.94
CA ALA A 235 6.91 28.82 7.74
C ALA A 235 7.49 27.63 6.93
N VAL A 236 6.68 27.06 6.02
CA VAL A 236 7.09 26.01 5.07
C VAL A 236 7.95 26.57 3.94
N LEU A 237 7.67 27.79 3.44
CA LEU A 237 8.37 28.39 2.31
C LEU A 237 9.69 29.10 2.68
N SER A 238 9.87 29.55 3.93
CA SER A 238 11.03 30.38 4.32
C SER A 238 12.17 29.64 5.04
N ALA A 239 12.19 28.31 5.10
CA ALA A 239 13.28 27.54 5.69
C ALA A 239 14.17 26.87 4.61
N PRO A 240 15.22 27.52 4.10
CA PRO A 240 16.13 26.90 3.15
C PRO A 240 17.15 26.02 3.89
N THR A 241 16.78 24.78 4.22
CA THR A 241 17.73 23.70 4.57
C THR A 241 17.17 22.33 4.14
N LYS A 242 18.07 21.35 3.96
CA LYS A 242 17.94 20.01 3.31
C LYS A 242 16.80 19.06 3.76
N THR A 243 15.80 19.56 4.48
CA THR A 243 14.68 18.84 5.09
C THR A 243 13.34 19.21 4.42
N SER A 244 13.33 19.56 3.13
CA SER A 244 12.18 20.22 2.48
C SER A 244 11.26 19.33 1.62
N LEU A 245 11.50 18.01 1.54
CA LEU A 245 10.64 17.08 0.77
C LEU A 245 9.50 16.45 1.61
N ALA A 246 9.61 16.45 2.93
CA ALA A 246 8.55 15.96 3.82
C ALA A 246 7.46 17.03 4.07
N THR A 247 7.81 18.31 3.97
CA THR A 247 7.01 19.41 4.54
C THR A 247 5.87 19.89 3.65
N GLY A 248 5.92 19.65 2.34
CA GLY A 248 4.82 19.99 1.41
C GLY A 248 3.75 18.90 1.31
N ALA A 249 4.12 17.64 1.57
CA ALA A 249 3.23 16.48 1.47
C ALA A 249 2.21 16.47 2.62
N GLU A 250 2.62 16.84 3.83
CA GLU A 250 1.76 16.80 5.03
C GLU A 250 0.58 17.80 4.95
N ALA A 251 0.78 18.99 4.37
CA ALA A 251 -0.32 19.95 4.14
C ALA A 251 -1.29 19.51 3.01
N GLY A 252 -0.77 18.83 1.98
CA GLY A 252 -1.58 18.22 0.92
C GLY A 252 -2.42 17.03 1.41
N MET A 253 -1.91 16.28 2.38
CA MET A 253 -2.63 15.14 2.98
C MET A 253 -3.75 15.59 3.94
N LEU A 254 -3.55 16.67 4.69
CA LEU A 254 -4.59 17.24 5.57
C LEU A 254 -5.75 17.84 4.79
N THR A 255 -5.45 18.49 3.65
CA THR A 255 -6.47 19.01 2.73
C THR A 255 -7.22 17.88 2.01
N MET A 256 -6.59 16.74 1.75
CA MET A 256 -7.24 15.55 1.21
C MET A 256 -8.21 14.90 2.22
N ALA A 257 -7.79 14.76 3.49
CA ALA A 257 -8.64 14.17 4.54
C ALA A 257 -9.87 15.05 4.85
N ASP A 258 -9.69 16.38 4.93
CA ASP A 258 -10.78 17.35 5.07
C ASP A 258 -11.73 17.29 3.86
N ASN A 259 -11.19 17.28 2.64
CA ASN A 259 -12.00 17.22 1.42
C ASN A 259 -12.83 15.91 1.33
N LEU A 260 -12.24 14.76 1.64
CA LEU A 260 -12.95 13.47 1.65
C LEU A 260 -14.05 13.41 2.70
N ALA A 261 -13.81 13.91 3.91
CA ALA A 261 -14.82 13.96 4.96
C ALA A 261 -16.04 14.81 4.56
N ARG A 262 -15.79 15.96 3.92
CA ARG A 262 -16.85 16.85 3.41
C ARG A 262 -17.61 16.24 2.23
N GLN A 263 -16.92 15.55 1.33
CA GLN A 263 -17.57 14.85 0.22
C GLN A 263 -18.45 13.68 0.68
N ASN A 264 -18.05 12.95 1.73
CA ASN A 264 -18.91 11.91 2.32
C ASN A 264 -20.22 12.49 2.86
N VAL A 265 -20.16 13.63 3.56
CA VAL A 265 -21.38 14.32 4.03
C VAL A 265 -22.27 14.73 2.85
N LYS A 266 -21.70 15.18 1.73
CA LYS A 266 -22.46 15.52 0.51
C LYS A 266 -23.12 14.30 -0.13
N VAL A 267 -22.45 13.15 -0.12
CA VAL A 267 -23.00 11.89 -0.66
C VAL A 267 -24.13 11.36 0.21
N ASP A 268 -23.93 11.33 1.52
CA ASP A 268 -24.95 10.86 2.47
C ASP A 268 -26.17 11.80 2.53
N ALA A 269 -25.98 13.09 2.22
CA ALA A 269 -27.06 14.09 2.09
C ALA A 269 -27.78 14.07 0.73
N GLU A 270 -27.40 13.15 -0.17
CA GLU A 270 -27.92 13.03 -1.55
C GLU A 270 -27.70 14.29 -2.42
N VAL A 271 -26.76 15.16 -2.03
CA VAL A 271 -26.37 16.35 -2.80
C VAL A 271 -25.35 15.99 -3.90
N GLN A 272 -24.66 14.87 -3.73
CA GLN A 272 -23.63 14.38 -4.64
C GLN A 272 -23.77 12.86 -4.81
N ASP A 273 -23.78 12.34 -6.03
CA ASP A 273 -24.04 10.90 -6.27
C ASP A 273 -22.91 9.98 -5.77
N THR A 274 -21.65 10.43 -5.89
CA THR A 274 -20.45 9.70 -5.47
C THR A 274 -19.30 10.68 -5.21
N ILE A 275 -18.33 10.28 -4.39
CA ILE A 275 -17.09 11.05 -4.16
C ILE A 275 -16.42 11.38 -5.50
N ASP A 276 -16.10 12.64 -5.74
CA ASP A 276 -15.34 13.15 -6.87
C ASP A 276 -13.82 13.01 -6.60
N PRO A 277 -13.16 12.02 -7.24
CA PRO A 277 -11.74 11.76 -7.07
C PRO A 277 -10.86 12.84 -7.73
N VAL A 278 -11.40 13.62 -8.68
CA VAL A 278 -10.70 14.72 -9.34
C VAL A 278 -10.68 15.95 -8.43
N GLU A 279 -11.77 16.27 -7.73
CA GLU A 279 -11.80 17.35 -6.73
C GLU A 279 -10.91 17.03 -5.52
N ALA A 280 -10.91 15.77 -5.05
CA ALA A 280 -9.99 15.29 -4.02
C ALA A 280 -8.50 15.37 -4.47
N GLY A 281 -8.24 15.15 -5.77
CA GLY A 281 -6.92 15.32 -6.38
C GLY A 281 -6.51 16.77 -6.63
N VAL A 282 -7.46 17.68 -6.87
CA VAL A 282 -7.23 19.12 -7.12
C VAL A 282 -7.10 19.93 -5.83
N ALA A 283 -7.79 19.54 -4.75
CA ALA A 283 -7.59 20.13 -3.42
C ALA A 283 -6.13 19.94 -2.92
N GLY A 284 -5.50 18.81 -3.30
CA GLY A 284 -4.06 18.56 -3.12
C GLY A 284 -3.15 19.30 -4.11
N ALA A 285 -3.68 19.94 -5.16
CA ALA A 285 -2.92 20.58 -6.24
C ALA A 285 -2.68 22.09 -6.07
N THR A 286 -3.18 22.73 -5.02
CA THR A 286 -2.93 24.18 -4.75
C THR A 286 -1.58 24.42 -4.05
N GLY A 287 -0.57 23.63 -4.41
CA GLY A 287 0.86 23.85 -4.16
C GLY A 287 1.73 23.64 -5.41
N ALA A 288 1.13 23.28 -6.55
CA ALA A 288 1.83 22.97 -7.79
C ALA A 288 1.18 23.64 -9.00
N VAL A 289 1.30 24.96 -9.10
CA VAL A 289 1.09 25.69 -10.36
C VAL A 289 2.26 26.67 -10.42
N LEU A 290 3.24 26.61 -11.32
CA LEU A 290 3.20 26.49 -12.77
C LEU A 290 4.58 26.00 -13.26
N GLY A 291 4.62 25.05 -14.20
CA GLY A 291 5.88 24.76 -14.91
C GLY A 291 5.97 23.38 -15.55
N ASP A 292 5.06 23.09 -16.48
CA ASP A 292 5.28 22.21 -17.64
C ASP A 292 5.84 20.79 -17.37
N ARG A 293 4.92 19.84 -17.10
CA ARG A 293 5.00 18.40 -17.48
C ARG A 293 3.79 17.64 -16.91
N ALA A 294 2.68 17.71 -17.64
CA ALA A 294 1.54 16.82 -17.42
C ALA A 294 1.89 15.41 -17.94
N THR A 295 1.57 14.39 -17.10
CA THR A 295 1.17 12.98 -17.40
C THR A 295 1.85 11.84 -16.61
N THR A 296 2.82 12.05 -15.72
CA THR A 296 3.55 10.93 -15.05
C THR A 296 3.40 10.80 -13.52
N GLY A 297 2.60 11.64 -12.86
CA GLY A 297 2.65 11.79 -11.39
C GLY A 297 1.54 11.16 -10.53
N MET A 298 0.47 10.59 -11.11
CA MET A 298 -0.70 10.16 -10.32
C MET A 298 -0.50 8.84 -9.52
N ALA A 299 0.26 7.88 -10.04
CA ALA A 299 0.37 6.55 -9.43
C ALA A 299 1.23 6.51 -8.16
N SER A 300 2.27 7.36 -8.07
CA SER A 300 3.19 7.41 -6.93
C SER A 300 2.59 8.04 -5.68
N ILE A 301 1.54 8.86 -5.84
CA ILE A 301 0.91 9.61 -4.75
C ILE A 301 -0.11 8.74 -3.99
N VAL A 302 -0.85 7.90 -4.72
CA VAL A 302 -1.84 6.96 -4.16
C VAL A 302 -1.17 5.90 -3.26
N GLU A 303 -0.04 5.35 -3.70
CA GLU A 303 0.67 4.31 -2.95
C GLU A 303 1.39 4.86 -1.69
N GLY A 304 1.81 6.13 -1.70
CA GLY A 304 2.41 6.79 -0.53
C GLY A 304 1.41 7.00 0.61
N GLY A 305 0.17 7.39 0.30
CA GLY A 305 -0.89 7.56 1.30
C GLY A 305 -1.36 6.25 1.92
N ARG A 306 -1.43 5.18 1.12
CA ARG A 306 -1.79 3.84 1.60
C ARG A 306 -0.79 3.30 2.62
N ARG A 307 0.51 3.41 2.35
CA ARG A 307 1.60 2.92 3.24
C ARG A 307 1.58 3.58 4.62
N LEU A 308 1.24 4.86 4.68
CA LEU A 308 1.21 5.62 5.93
C LEU A 308 0.04 5.21 6.84
N LEU A 309 -1.13 4.94 6.25
CA LEU A 309 -2.32 4.46 6.97
C LEU A 309 -2.17 3.00 7.44
N VAL A 310 -1.52 2.14 6.64
CA VAL A 310 -1.16 0.77 7.05
C VAL A 310 -0.15 0.80 8.21
N GLY A 311 0.86 1.67 8.16
CA GLY A 311 1.84 1.85 9.25
C GLY A 311 1.21 2.35 10.55
N ALA A 312 0.31 3.33 10.47
CA ALA A 312 -0.42 3.84 11.62
C ALA A 312 -1.36 2.80 12.25
N GLY A 313 -2.00 1.95 11.44
CA GLY A 313 -2.80 0.83 11.94
C GLY A 313 -1.99 -0.24 12.66
N LYS A 314 -0.78 -0.56 12.16
CA LYS A 314 0.15 -1.50 12.83
C LYS A 314 0.68 -0.95 14.16
N GLU A 315 0.96 0.34 14.24
CA GLU A 315 1.39 0.97 15.50
C GLU A 315 0.24 1.07 16.51
N ALA A 316 -0.99 1.28 16.03
CA ALA A 316 -2.20 1.20 16.85
C ALA A 316 -2.46 -0.22 17.38
N ASP A 317 -2.23 -1.26 16.57
CA ASP A 317 -2.27 -2.66 17.01
C ASP A 317 -1.22 -2.94 18.09
N ASN A 318 0.01 -2.43 17.94
CA ASN A 318 1.06 -2.52 18.95
C ASN A 318 0.68 -1.81 20.26
N TYR A 319 0.05 -0.63 20.17
CA TYR A 319 -0.45 0.10 21.34
C TYR A 319 -1.55 -0.69 22.08
N LEU A 320 -2.54 -1.22 21.36
CA LEU A 320 -3.65 -2.00 21.92
C LEU A 320 -3.16 -3.32 22.56
N ALA A 321 -2.13 -3.94 21.99
CA ALA A 321 -1.56 -5.18 22.52
C ALA A 321 -0.76 -4.97 23.82
N ASN A 322 -0.10 -3.82 23.97
CA ASN A 322 0.84 -3.56 25.07
C ASN A 322 0.26 -2.71 26.21
N ASN A 323 -0.87 -2.03 26.00
CA ASN A 323 -1.49 -1.15 27.00
C ASN A 323 -2.95 -1.56 27.32
N PRO A 324 -3.21 -2.78 27.84
CA PRO A 324 -4.57 -3.27 28.04
C PRO A 324 -5.38 -2.51 29.11
N ASP A 325 -4.71 -1.87 30.10
CA ASP A 325 -5.37 -1.30 31.29
C ASP A 325 -4.82 0.06 31.79
N THR A 326 -3.99 0.79 31.03
CA THR A 326 -3.49 2.10 31.47
C THR A 326 -3.29 3.08 30.32
N GLY A 327 -4.28 3.95 30.10
CA GLY A 327 -4.10 5.19 29.35
C GLY A 327 -4.66 6.36 30.16
N THR A 328 -4.04 7.53 30.00
CA THR A 328 -4.16 8.68 30.90
C THR A 328 -5.63 9.08 31.11
N THR A 329 -6.16 8.84 32.30
CA THR A 329 -7.51 9.30 32.68
C THR A 329 -7.52 10.82 32.76
N LEU A 330 -8.09 11.47 31.75
CA LEU A 330 -8.55 12.86 31.88
C LEU A 330 -9.83 12.87 32.73
N ASN A 331 -10.18 14.04 33.29
CA ASN A 331 -11.27 14.29 34.27
C ASN A 331 -12.70 13.86 33.84
N MET A 332 -12.85 13.12 32.75
CA MET A 332 -14.12 12.58 32.23
C MET A 332 -14.21 11.04 32.29
N GLY A 333 -13.24 10.34 32.89
CA GLY A 333 -13.40 8.93 33.30
C GLY A 333 -13.25 7.86 32.21
N ALA A 334 -12.84 8.20 30.99
CA ALA A 334 -12.51 7.24 29.93
C ALA A 334 -11.22 7.63 29.19
N ASP A 335 -10.40 6.64 28.83
CA ASP A 335 -9.19 6.81 28.02
C ASP A 335 -9.57 6.93 26.52
N PRO A 336 -9.38 8.11 25.89
CA PRO A 336 -9.73 8.30 24.48
C PRO A 336 -8.76 7.60 23.52
N THR A 337 -7.58 7.18 23.99
CA THR A 337 -6.51 6.61 23.14
C THR A 337 -6.89 5.25 22.58
N ARG A 338 -7.70 4.48 23.32
CA ARG A 338 -8.12 3.14 22.92
C ARG A 338 -9.13 3.12 21.76
N PRO A 339 -10.26 3.88 21.80
CA PRO A 339 -11.15 3.99 20.64
C PRO A 339 -10.44 4.53 19.38
N ILE A 340 -9.46 5.42 19.56
CA ILE A 340 -8.63 5.96 18.47
C ILE A 340 -7.74 4.86 17.87
N ALA A 341 -7.08 4.07 18.71
CA ALA A 341 -6.25 2.96 18.26
C ALA A 341 -7.10 1.85 17.60
N GLU A 342 -8.31 1.58 18.10
CA GLU A 342 -9.25 0.64 17.48
C GLU A 342 -9.72 1.12 16.10
N GLY A 343 -9.99 2.42 15.94
CA GLY A 343 -10.34 3.03 14.66
C GLY A 343 -9.18 3.00 13.64
N LEU A 344 -7.97 3.38 14.07
CA LEU A 344 -6.76 3.33 13.22
C LEU A 344 -6.37 1.90 12.85
N SER A 345 -6.50 0.96 13.78
CA SER A 345 -6.33 -0.48 13.53
C SER A 345 -7.33 -0.96 12.46
N THR A 346 -8.59 -0.54 12.55
CA THR A 346 -9.64 -0.92 11.59
C THR A 346 -9.36 -0.35 10.19
N ILE A 347 -9.01 0.93 10.09
CA ILE A 347 -8.66 1.60 8.82
C ILE A 347 -7.38 0.99 8.24
N GLY A 348 -6.36 0.78 9.07
CA GLY A 348 -5.13 0.10 8.69
C GLY A 348 -5.42 -1.28 8.12
N LYS A 349 -6.23 -2.10 8.81
CA LYS A 349 -6.64 -3.45 8.34
C LYS A 349 -7.48 -3.40 7.06
N ALA A 350 -8.38 -2.43 6.91
CA ALA A 350 -9.22 -2.25 5.73
C ALA A 350 -8.43 -1.71 4.50
N LEU A 351 -7.29 -1.06 4.71
CA LEU A 351 -6.37 -0.62 3.65
C LEU A 351 -5.20 -1.61 3.45
N ASP A 352 -4.98 -2.48 4.44
CA ASP A 352 -4.14 -3.68 4.37
C ASP A 352 -4.89 -4.83 3.67
N THR A 353 -6.22 -4.75 3.51
CA THR A 353 -7.00 -5.65 2.64
C THR A 353 -6.80 -5.35 1.16
N GLU A 354 -5.56 -5.51 0.70
CA GLU A 354 -5.25 -6.31 -0.48
C GLU A 354 -4.00 -7.20 -0.29
N VAL A 355 -3.49 -7.34 0.95
CA VAL A 355 -2.47 -8.34 1.30
C VAL A 355 -2.71 -8.83 2.72
N THR A 356 -3.38 -9.97 2.87
CA THR A 356 -3.50 -10.60 4.19
C THR A 356 -2.20 -11.33 4.52
N ALA A 357 -1.89 -11.47 5.81
CA ALA A 357 -0.75 -12.26 6.31
C ALA A 357 -0.70 -13.74 5.85
N GLY A 358 -1.67 -14.19 5.03
CA GLY A 358 -1.69 -15.47 4.33
C GLY A 358 -1.04 -15.49 2.93
N ASP A 359 -0.53 -14.36 2.43
CA ASP A 359 -0.08 -14.24 1.02
C ASP A 359 1.40 -14.58 0.77
N ILE A 360 2.25 -14.45 1.80
CA ILE A 360 3.67 -14.82 1.75
C ILE A 360 3.88 -16.28 2.16
N ILE A 361 4.93 -16.91 1.62
CA ILE A 361 5.32 -18.27 1.98
C ILE A 361 6.63 -18.27 2.76
N SER A 362 6.83 -19.28 3.59
CA SER A 362 8.08 -19.45 4.34
C SER A 362 9.32 -19.45 3.43
N ALA A 363 10.37 -18.70 3.78
CA ALA A 363 11.63 -18.70 3.03
C ALA A 363 12.44 -19.99 3.23
N ARG A 364 12.30 -20.67 4.38
CA ARG A 364 12.82 -22.02 4.66
C ARG A 364 11.73 -23.08 4.57
N LEU A 365 12.08 -24.25 4.04
CA LEU A 365 11.17 -25.40 4.03
C LEU A 365 11.87 -26.63 4.63
N PRO A 366 11.72 -26.86 5.94
CA PRO A 366 12.06 -28.12 6.58
C PRO A 366 11.29 -29.29 5.96
N THR A 367 11.97 -30.41 5.73
CA THR A 367 11.36 -31.60 5.08
C THR A 367 11.66 -32.90 5.82
N ALA A 368 12.47 -32.87 6.87
CA ALA A 368 12.78 -34.07 7.64
C ALA A 368 11.59 -34.48 8.51
N VAL A 369 11.40 -35.78 8.68
CA VAL A 369 10.33 -36.34 9.54
C VAL A 369 10.48 -35.88 11.00
N ASN A 370 11.71 -35.64 11.44
CA ASN A 370 12.04 -35.14 12.78
C ASN A 370 12.19 -33.61 12.85
N SER A 371 11.72 -32.86 11.83
CA SER A 371 11.63 -31.41 11.93
C SER A 371 10.63 -31.00 13.00
N THR A 372 11.00 -30.04 13.84
CA THR A 372 10.09 -29.41 14.81
C THR A 372 9.44 -28.14 14.26
N GLU A 373 9.92 -27.63 13.13
CA GLU A 373 9.39 -26.46 12.43
C GLU A 373 8.50 -26.88 11.25
N ASP A 374 7.42 -26.14 11.01
CA ASP A 374 6.50 -26.34 9.88
C ASP A 374 6.52 -25.10 8.96
N GLY A 375 7.21 -25.21 7.83
CA GLY A 375 7.34 -24.15 6.82
C GLY A 375 6.18 -24.06 5.82
N ILE A 376 5.11 -24.84 6.00
CA ILE A 376 3.86 -24.68 5.24
C ILE A 376 2.91 -23.78 6.02
N ASN A 377 2.77 -24.00 7.32
CA ASN A 377 1.83 -23.25 8.16
C ASN A 377 2.47 -22.06 8.89
N ASN A 378 3.80 -22.00 8.99
CA ASN A 378 4.50 -20.88 9.61
C ASN A 378 5.45 -20.21 8.60
N ASN A 379 5.57 -18.89 8.70
CA ASN A 379 6.54 -18.12 7.93
C ASN A 379 7.92 -18.21 8.60
N LEU A 380 8.80 -19.06 8.08
CA LEU A 380 10.16 -19.21 8.58
C LEU A 380 11.14 -18.32 7.80
N GLN A 381 11.95 -17.60 8.58
CA GLN A 381 13.15 -16.82 8.23
C GLN A 381 14.10 -17.46 7.22
N ILE A 382 15.14 -16.79 6.77
CA ILE A 382 16.48 -17.41 6.63
C ILE A 382 17.51 -16.36 7.00
N GLY A 383 18.18 -16.52 8.14
CA GLY A 383 19.15 -15.55 8.65
C GLY A 383 20.32 -16.20 9.36
N SER A 384 21.17 -15.36 9.94
CA SER A 384 22.34 -15.80 10.71
C SER A 384 21.95 -16.69 11.88
N ALA A 385 20.92 -16.33 12.66
CA ALA A 385 20.45 -17.13 13.79
C ALA A 385 20.14 -18.59 13.42
N ASP A 386 19.52 -18.83 12.25
CA ASP A 386 19.16 -20.19 11.81
C ASP A 386 20.38 -21.03 11.41
N ILE A 387 21.44 -20.37 10.93
CA ILE A 387 22.70 -21.01 10.57
C ILE A 387 23.56 -21.22 11.82
N LEU A 388 23.62 -20.22 12.70
CA LEU A 388 24.43 -20.21 13.91
C LEU A 388 23.91 -21.23 14.96
N ASN A 389 22.61 -21.50 14.98
CA ASN A 389 22.02 -22.46 15.91
C ASN A 389 22.31 -23.94 15.54
N ASP A 390 22.73 -24.25 14.31
CA ASP A 390 23.18 -25.59 13.89
C ASP A 390 24.71 -25.64 13.83
N THR A 391 25.34 -25.71 15.01
CA THR A 391 26.80 -25.63 15.18
C THR A 391 27.58 -26.62 14.31
N LYS A 392 27.07 -27.83 14.12
CA LYS A 392 27.71 -28.83 13.26
C LYS A 392 27.69 -28.42 11.78
N THR A 393 26.53 -27.99 11.28
CA THR A 393 26.40 -27.51 9.89
C THR A 393 27.21 -26.23 9.69
N LEU A 394 27.21 -25.33 10.68
CA LEU A 394 28.01 -24.12 10.69
C LEU A 394 29.50 -24.44 10.57
N ASP A 395 30.05 -25.30 11.42
CA ASP A 395 31.47 -25.67 11.42
C ASP A 395 31.93 -26.21 10.06
N GLN A 396 31.13 -27.09 9.45
CA GLN A 396 31.44 -27.67 8.14
C GLN A 396 31.44 -26.61 7.04
N ASN A 397 30.47 -25.69 7.07
CA ASN A 397 30.35 -24.63 6.07
C ASN A 397 31.44 -23.57 6.24
N ILE A 398 31.79 -23.23 7.48
CA ILE A 398 32.82 -22.23 7.77
C ILE A 398 34.22 -22.76 7.43
N ASN A 399 34.48 -24.06 7.59
CA ASN A 399 35.72 -24.66 7.09
C ASN A 399 35.94 -24.44 5.59
N ILE A 400 34.86 -24.41 4.79
CA ILE A 400 34.93 -24.08 3.36
C ILE A 400 35.14 -22.57 3.14
N ILE A 401 34.46 -21.71 3.91
CA ILE A 401 34.54 -20.25 3.80
C ILE A 401 35.95 -19.74 4.16
N ARG A 402 36.68 -20.42 5.06
CA ARG A 402 38.06 -20.08 5.42
C ARG A 402 39.01 -20.02 4.21
N ASP A 403 38.71 -20.71 3.11
CA ASP A 403 39.51 -20.69 1.88
C ASP A 403 39.15 -19.55 0.92
N TYR A 404 38.11 -18.77 1.20
CA TYR A 404 37.67 -17.71 0.30
C TYR A 404 38.67 -16.54 0.27
N PRO A 405 38.98 -15.99 -0.92
CA PRO A 405 39.91 -14.87 -1.05
C PRO A 405 39.34 -13.55 -0.48
N ASN A 406 38.04 -13.50 -0.19
CA ASN A 406 37.38 -12.38 0.47
C ASN A 406 37.69 -12.26 1.97
N LEU A 407 38.36 -13.23 2.59
CA LEU A 407 38.81 -13.15 3.99
C LEU A 407 40.33 -13.15 4.06
N ARG A 408 40.88 -12.30 4.94
CA ARG A 408 42.33 -12.27 5.22
C ARG A 408 42.76 -13.46 6.06
N ASN A 409 44.04 -13.83 5.92
CA ASN A 409 44.62 -14.94 6.69
C ASN A 409 44.58 -14.73 8.22
N ASP A 410 44.56 -13.47 8.68
CA ASP A 410 44.39 -13.15 10.11
C ASP A 410 42.91 -13.20 10.55
N GLN A 411 41.96 -13.00 9.63
CA GLN A 411 40.51 -12.98 9.86
C GLN A 411 39.85 -14.38 9.91
N ILE A 412 40.56 -15.43 9.50
CA ILE A 412 40.04 -16.81 9.48
C ILE A 412 40.36 -17.59 10.76
N ASN A 413 41.08 -16.96 11.70
CA ASN A 413 41.42 -17.53 12.99
C ASN A 413 40.33 -17.19 14.00
N GLY A 414 39.73 -18.21 14.61
CA GLY A 414 38.62 -18.03 15.56
C GLY A 414 37.62 -19.18 15.50
N THR A 415 36.58 -19.07 16.33
CA THR A 415 35.45 -19.99 16.29
C THR A 415 34.69 -19.85 14.96
N SER A 416 33.85 -20.81 14.63
CA SER A 416 33.10 -20.76 13.38
C SER A 416 32.10 -19.60 13.36
N GLU A 417 31.54 -19.23 14.51
CA GLU A 417 30.69 -18.07 14.69
C GLU A 417 31.44 -16.76 14.45
N GLU A 418 32.66 -16.61 14.99
CA GLU A 418 33.48 -15.40 14.79
C GLU A 418 33.86 -15.21 13.32
N VAL A 419 34.21 -16.30 12.62
CA VAL A 419 34.52 -16.25 11.18
C VAL A 419 33.25 -16.00 10.35
N ALA A 420 32.10 -16.55 10.74
CA ALA A 420 30.82 -16.27 10.09
C ALA A 420 30.46 -14.79 10.18
N GLU A 421 30.59 -14.20 11.37
CA GLU A 421 30.33 -12.80 11.63
C GLU A 421 31.30 -11.90 10.84
N THR A 422 32.59 -12.22 10.86
CA THR A 422 33.60 -11.51 10.05
C THR A 422 33.27 -11.54 8.56
N TYR A 423 32.77 -12.68 8.07
CA TYR A 423 32.36 -12.81 6.69
C TYR A 423 31.09 -12.00 6.38
N ILE A 424 30.08 -12.02 7.24
CA ILE A 424 28.87 -11.21 7.10
C ILE A 424 29.22 -9.72 7.02
N GLU A 425 30.09 -9.23 7.91
CA GLU A 425 30.52 -7.83 7.91
C GLU A 425 31.30 -7.47 6.64
N HIS A 426 32.19 -8.35 6.15
CA HIS A 426 32.87 -8.14 4.88
C HIS A 426 31.89 -8.00 3.69
N LEU A 427 30.88 -8.89 3.64
CA LEU A 427 29.84 -8.84 2.61
C LEU A 427 29.01 -7.55 2.72
N LYS A 428 28.61 -7.17 3.94
CA LYS A 428 27.86 -5.95 4.25
C LYS A 428 28.60 -4.72 3.77
N ASP A 429 29.89 -4.60 4.09
CA ASP A 429 30.70 -3.44 3.70
C ASP A 429 30.83 -3.32 2.17
N ASN A 430 30.91 -4.45 1.45
CA ASN A 430 30.94 -4.45 -0.02
C ASN A 430 29.61 -3.96 -0.61
N LEU A 431 28.49 -4.34 0.00
CA LEU A 431 27.15 -3.87 -0.41
C LEU A 431 27.00 -2.37 -0.18
N LEU A 432 27.42 -1.87 0.98
CA LEU A 432 27.42 -0.43 1.29
C LEU A 432 28.33 0.34 0.34
N PHE A 433 29.51 -0.20 0.02
CA PHE A 433 30.40 0.38 -0.98
C PHE A 433 29.73 0.48 -2.35
N LEU A 434 29.11 -0.60 -2.83
CA LEU A 434 28.37 -0.59 -4.10
C LEU A 434 27.21 0.39 -4.07
N TYR A 435 26.38 0.37 -3.04
CA TYR A 435 25.26 1.28 -2.85
C TYR A 435 25.71 2.74 -3.00
N ASN A 436 26.81 3.12 -2.35
CA ASN A 436 27.37 4.47 -2.40
C ASN A 436 27.94 4.85 -3.78
N LYS A 437 28.35 3.86 -4.59
CA LYS A 437 28.84 4.08 -5.97
C LYS A 437 27.72 4.20 -7.01
N VAL A 438 26.52 3.71 -6.73
CA VAL A 438 25.37 3.89 -7.63
C VAL A 438 24.91 5.37 -7.58
N PRO A 439 24.70 6.05 -8.72
CA PRO A 439 24.16 7.41 -8.71
C PRO A 439 22.79 7.48 -8.01
N GLU A 440 22.54 8.57 -7.26
CA GLU A 440 21.29 8.73 -6.48
C GLU A 440 20.03 8.58 -7.34
N LYS A 441 20.02 9.18 -8.54
CA LYS A 441 18.90 9.05 -9.48
C LYS A 441 18.63 7.59 -9.86
N THR A 442 19.70 6.82 -10.09
CA THR A 442 19.60 5.39 -10.40
C THR A 442 19.13 4.62 -9.17
N ARG A 443 19.62 4.92 -7.95
CA ARG A 443 19.15 4.29 -6.70
C ARG A 443 17.64 4.46 -6.50
N GLN A 444 17.12 5.67 -6.68
CA GLN A 444 15.70 5.97 -6.47
C GLN A 444 14.78 5.22 -7.43
N ARG A 445 15.28 4.88 -8.63
CA ARG A 445 14.53 4.04 -9.57
C ARG A 445 14.76 2.56 -9.30
N SER A 446 16.01 2.12 -9.16
CA SER A 446 16.37 0.71 -8.89
C SER A 446 15.64 0.13 -7.69
N LYS A 447 15.46 0.90 -6.61
CA LYS A 447 14.77 0.42 -5.41
C LYS A 447 13.33 -0.05 -5.71
N LEU A 448 12.68 0.52 -6.73
CA LEU A 448 11.29 0.23 -7.10
C LEU A 448 11.12 -1.11 -7.82
N TRP A 449 12.20 -1.81 -8.17
CA TRP A 449 12.16 -3.01 -9.02
C TRP A 449 11.08 -4.03 -8.64
N TYR A 450 10.93 -4.32 -7.34
CA TYR A 450 9.90 -5.24 -6.86
C TYR A 450 8.51 -4.59 -6.74
N ASP A 451 8.43 -3.28 -6.53
CA ASP A 451 7.16 -2.56 -6.63
C ASP A 451 6.63 -2.63 -8.07
N GLY A 452 7.50 -2.46 -9.08
CA GLY A 452 7.13 -2.65 -10.49
C GLY A 452 6.75 -4.09 -10.82
N ALA A 453 7.46 -5.08 -10.27
CA ALA A 453 7.09 -6.49 -10.40
C ALA A 453 5.70 -6.77 -9.80
N ASN A 454 5.43 -6.24 -8.61
CA ASN A 454 4.15 -6.32 -7.92
C ASN A 454 3.03 -5.67 -8.76
N LYS A 455 3.27 -4.46 -9.30
CA LYS A 455 2.35 -3.79 -10.20
C LYS A 455 1.98 -4.66 -11.40
N VAL A 456 2.97 -5.24 -12.09
CA VAL A 456 2.70 -6.13 -13.25
C VAL A 456 1.86 -7.34 -12.84
N VAL A 457 2.13 -7.93 -11.68
CA VAL A 457 1.35 -9.05 -11.14
C VAL A 457 -0.09 -8.64 -10.87
N ASN A 458 -0.31 -7.51 -10.20
CA ASN A 458 -1.65 -7.01 -9.87
C ASN A 458 -2.43 -6.58 -11.10
N ASP A 459 -1.79 -5.91 -12.07
CA ASP A 459 -2.41 -5.51 -13.34
C ASP A 459 -2.90 -6.76 -14.10
N LEU A 460 -2.09 -7.84 -14.15
CA LEU A 460 -2.48 -9.10 -14.78
C LEU A 460 -3.58 -9.82 -13.99
N ALA A 461 -3.47 -9.84 -12.66
CA ALA A 461 -4.47 -10.45 -11.79
C ALA A 461 -5.84 -9.78 -11.98
N GLN A 462 -5.89 -8.45 -11.99
CA GLN A 462 -7.10 -7.68 -12.24
C GLN A 462 -7.63 -7.91 -13.67
N GLN A 463 -6.76 -7.81 -14.68
CA GLN A 463 -7.14 -7.98 -16.08
C GLN A 463 -7.80 -9.34 -16.35
N TYR A 464 -7.29 -10.41 -15.74
CA TYR A 464 -7.75 -11.78 -15.98
C TYR A 464 -8.60 -12.36 -14.85
N GLN A 465 -8.96 -11.55 -13.84
CA GLN A 465 -9.74 -11.97 -12.66
C GLN A 465 -9.12 -13.17 -11.93
N LEU A 466 -7.82 -13.10 -11.68
CA LEU A 466 -7.02 -14.12 -10.99
C LEU A 466 -6.56 -13.61 -9.62
N SER A 467 -6.14 -14.52 -8.75
CA SER A 467 -5.43 -14.14 -7.54
C SER A 467 -4.03 -13.60 -7.86
N PRO A 468 -3.61 -12.46 -7.28
CA PRO A 468 -2.22 -11.99 -7.35
C PRO A 468 -1.20 -13.05 -6.94
N ASN A 469 -1.50 -13.87 -5.94
CA ASN A 469 -0.63 -14.96 -5.48
C ASN A 469 -0.43 -16.03 -6.57
N SER A 470 -1.48 -16.39 -7.29
CA SER A 470 -1.37 -17.31 -8.44
C SER A 470 -0.44 -16.74 -9.51
N VAL A 471 -0.59 -15.45 -9.83
CA VAL A 471 0.23 -14.77 -10.85
C VAL A 471 1.68 -14.60 -10.38
N ALA A 472 1.92 -14.21 -9.12
CA ALA A 472 3.25 -14.19 -8.52
C ALA A 472 3.90 -15.58 -8.53
N GLY A 473 3.13 -16.64 -8.25
CA GLY A 473 3.56 -18.03 -8.33
C GLY A 473 3.99 -18.47 -9.74
N ILE A 474 3.30 -17.98 -10.78
CA ILE A 474 3.68 -18.18 -12.18
C ILE A 474 5.07 -17.57 -12.45
N PHE A 475 5.25 -16.29 -12.10
CA PHE A 475 6.49 -15.56 -12.33
C PHE A 475 7.66 -16.20 -11.58
N ALA A 476 7.44 -16.54 -10.30
CA ALA A 476 8.44 -17.19 -9.46
C ALA A 476 8.82 -18.59 -9.97
N SER A 477 7.85 -19.40 -10.43
CA SER A 477 8.10 -20.72 -11.01
C SER A 477 8.99 -20.69 -12.24
N LEU A 478 8.89 -19.63 -13.05
CA LEU A 478 9.66 -19.44 -14.28
C LEU A 478 11.03 -18.76 -14.04
N SER A 479 11.30 -18.26 -12.83
CA SER A 479 12.49 -17.45 -12.51
C SER A 479 13.85 -18.16 -12.53
N PRO A 480 13.97 -19.47 -12.25
CA PRO A 480 15.29 -20.08 -12.20
C PRO A 480 16.01 -20.03 -13.56
N GLN A 481 17.25 -19.51 -13.55
CA GLN A 481 18.11 -19.30 -14.72
C GLN A 481 17.46 -18.48 -15.84
N LYS A 482 16.60 -17.54 -15.48
CA LYS A 482 15.91 -16.66 -16.43
C LYS A 482 16.25 -15.21 -16.18
N ASP A 483 16.54 -14.48 -17.25
CA ASP A 483 16.58 -13.02 -17.22
C ASP A 483 15.21 -12.45 -16.83
N TRP A 484 15.19 -11.34 -16.09
CA TRP A 484 13.96 -10.78 -15.55
C TRP A 484 12.98 -10.32 -16.63
N PHE A 485 13.45 -9.58 -17.62
CA PHE A 485 12.58 -9.04 -18.68
C PHE A 485 11.92 -10.19 -19.46
N MET A 486 12.72 -11.23 -19.74
CA MET A 486 12.22 -12.45 -20.36
C MET A 486 11.27 -13.23 -19.44
N ASN A 487 11.54 -13.30 -18.14
CA ASN A 487 10.67 -13.96 -17.16
C ASN A 487 9.28 -13.31 -17.12
N ALA A 488 9.23 -11.97 -17.02
CA ALA A 488 7.98 -11.23 -16.95
C ALA A 488 7.13 -11.41 -18.22
N ASP A 489 7.76 -11.37 -19.41
CA ASP A 489 7.09 -11.66 -20.68
C ASP A 489 6.54 -13.09 -20.75
N LEU A 490 7.32 -14.09 -20.30
CA LEU A 490 6.87 -15.48 -20.25
C LEU A 490 5.71 -15.66 -19.24
N GLY A 491 5.77 -15.03 -18.07
CA GLY A 491 4.71 -15.07 -17.08
C GLY A 491 3.39 -14.50 -17.61
N LYS A 492 3.46 -13.32 -18.25
CA LYS A 492 2.33 -12.71 -18.96
C LYS A 492 1.71 -13.64 -20.01
N ARG A 493 2.55 -14.30 -20.81
CA ARG A 493 2.08 -15.25 -21.85
C ARG A 493 1.40 -16.48 -21.25
N VAL A 494 1.93 -17.02 -20.14
CA VAL A 494 1.27 -18.14 -19.44
C VAL A 494 -0.13 -17.72 -19.00
N VAL A 495 -0.25 -16.56 -18.35
CA VAL A 495 -1.55 -16.02 -17.91
C VAL A 495 -2.50 -15.82 -19.10
N ASP A 496 -2.07 -15.11 -20.15
CA ASP A 496 -2.89 -14.84 -21.33
C ASP A 496 -3.37 -16.12 -22.04
N ILE A 497 -2.47 -17.09 -22.25
CA ILE A 497 -2.81 -18.32 -22.97
C ILE A 497 -3.78 -19.17 -22.15
N LEU A 498 -3.53 -19.34 -20.84
CA LEU A 498 -4.41 -20.10 -19.97
C LEU A 498 -5.78 -19.43 -19.79
N SER A 499 -5.85 -18.11 -19.82
CA SER A 499 -7.12 -17.39 -19.67
C SER A 499 -7.92 -17.30 -20.98
N THR A 500 -7.26 -17.26 -22.15
CA THR A 500 -7.96 -16.92 -23.41
C THR A 500 -7.95 -18.01 -24.48
N LYS A 501 -7.14 -19.07 -24.34
CA LYS A 501 -6.94 -20.10 -25.39
C LYS A 501 -7.42 -21.49 -24.99
N GLN A 502 -8.21 -21.60 -23.93
CA GLN A 502 -8.78 -22.88 -23.46
C GLN A 502 -9.46 -23.67 -24.59
N ASP A 503 -10.24 -23.00 -25.44
CA ASP A 503 -11.00 -23.64 -26.52
C ASP A 503 -10.28 -23.71 -27.87
N PHE A 504 -9.02 -23.28 -27.95
CA PHE A 504 -8.29 -23.27 -29.21
C PHE A 504 -7.98 -24.69 -29.66
N GLN A 505 -8.38 -25.05 -30.88
CA GLN A 505 -8.09 -26.36 -31.46
C GLN A 505 -6.62 -26.42 -31.92
N PHE A 506 -5.88 -27.43 -31.47
CA PHE A 506 -4.51 -27.66 -31.96
C PHE A 506 -4.50 -27.81 -33.49
N ASP A 507 -3.64 -27.04 -34.17
CA ASP A 507 -3.65 -26.93 -35.63
C ASP A 507 -2.34 -27.37 -36.31
N GLN A 508 -2.31 -27.31 -37.64
CA GLN A 508 -1.15 -27.74 -38.42
C GLN A 508 0.08 -26.85 -38.17
N LYS A 509 -0.11 -25.55 -37.92
CA LYS A 509 0.99 -24.63 -37.61
C LYS A 509 1.69 -25.03 -36.31
N MET A 510 0.91 -25.34 -35.28
CA MET A 510 1.42 -25.88 -34.02
C MET A 510 2.18 -27.21 -34.22
N PHE A 511 1.64 -28.12 -35.04
CA PHE A 511 2.33 -29.38 -35.33
C PHE A 511 3.68 -29.18 -36.02
N ASP A 512 3.75 -28.25 -36.97
CA ASP A 512 4.97 -27.94 -37.71
C ASP A 512 6.03 -27.30 -36.81
N VAL A 513 5.64 -26.40 -35.91
CA VAL A 513 6.52 -25.82 -34.87
C VAL A 513 7.06 -26.91 -33.94
N ALA A 514 6.23 -27.88 -33.55
CA ALA A 514 6.63 -28.98 -32.68
C ALA A 514 7.62 -29.94 -33.37
N THR A 515 7.45 -30.23 -34.67
CA THR A 515 8.14 -31.33 -35.36
C THR A 515 9.16 -30.91 -36.41
N LYS A 516 8.81 -29.99 -37.31
CA LYS A 516 9.60 -29.62 -38.49
C LYS A 516 10.54 -28.44 -38.24
N GLY A 517 10.25 -27.65 -37.21
CA GLY A 517 10.98 -26.42 -36.91
C GLY A 517 10.42 -25.23 -37.67
N TYR A 518 10.83 -24.03 -37.26
CA TYR A 518 10.27 -22.76 -37.73
C TYR A 518 11.34 -21.66 -37.75
N LYS A 519 11.01 -20.48 -38.31
CA LYS A 519 11.90 -19.32 -38.28
C LYS A 519 11.54 -18.40 -37.10
N ARG A 520 12.55 -18.04 -36.31
CA ARG A 520 12.45 -17.10 -35.19
C ARG A 520 13.45 -15.97 -35.40
N ASN A 521 13.00 -14.73 -35.64
CA ASN A 521 13.84 -13.58 -36.00
C ASN A 521 14.89 -13.94 -37.07
N ASN A 522 14.43 -14.48 -38.22
CA ASN A 522 15.25 -14.98 -39.32
C ASN A 522 16.22 -16.14 -39.00
N THR A 523 16.25 -16.63 -37.76
CA THR A 523 17.04 -17.78 -37.33
C THR A 523 16.23 -19.07 -37.43
N LYS A 524 16.80 -20.12 -38.01
CA LYS A 524 16.14 -21.44 -38.09
C LYS A 524 16.18 -22.13 -36.73
N VAL A 525 15.02 -22.46 -36.19
CA VAL A 525 14.83 -23.21 -34.95
C VAL A 525 14.39 -24.63 -35.29
N LYS A 526 14.99 -25.65 -34.65
CA LYS A 526 14.56 -27.04 -34.81
C LYS A 526 13.20 -27.27 -34.13
N GLY A 527 12.45 -28.29 -34.56
CA GLY A 527 11.19 -28.66 -33.92
C GLY A 527 11.37 -28.87 -32.42
N ILE A 528 10.64 -28.11 -31.61
CA ILE A 528 10.87 -28.03 -30.15
C ILE A 528 10.59 -29.35 -29.42
N PHE A 529 9.82 -30.24 -30.04
CA PHE A 529 9.47 -31.57 -29.53
C PHE A 529 9.67 -32.68 -30.59
N SER A 530 10.66 -32.51 -31.47
CA SER A 530 10.92 -33.47 -32.56
C SER A 530 11.60 -34.77 -32.12
N LYS A 531 11.91 -34.94 -30.84
CA LYS A 531 12.59 -36.14 -30.31
C LYS A 531 11.58 -37.28 -30.08
N PRO A 532 11.96 -38.56 -30.29
CA PRO A 532 11.04 -39.70 -30.17
C PRO A 532 10.29 -39.78 -28.84
N GLN A 533 10.93 -39.41 -27.74
CA GLN A 533 10.36 -39.38 -26.40
C GLN A 533 9.11 -38.49 -26.23
N PHE A 534 8.86 -37.56 -27.16
CA PHE A 534 7.70 -36.66 -27.12
C PHE A 534 6.62 -37.06 -28.13
N ALA A 535 6.87 -38.06 -28.98
CA ALA A 535 5.98 -38.39 -30.10
C ALA A 535 4.61 -38.88 -29.63
N GLU A 536 4.57 -39.66 -28.56
CA GLU A 536 3.32 -40.18 -27.97
C GLU A 536 2.45 -39.03 -27.44
N MET A 537 3.00 -38.20 -26.56
CA MET A 537 2.32 -37.02 -26.01
C MET A 537 1.89 -36.05 -27.13
N LEU A 538 2.74 -35.81 -28.13
CA LEU A 538 2.40 -34.93 -29.24
C LEU A 538 1.23 -35.49 -30.07
N ASN A 539 1.20 -36.81 -30.29
CA ASN A 539 0.10 -37.46 -31.01
C ASN A 539 -1.22 -37.41 -30.24
N TYR A 540 -1.16 -37.38 -28.91
CA TYR A 540 -2.32 -37.22 -28.05
C TYR A 540 -2.83 -35.77 -28.02
N ILE A 541 -1.95 -34.79 -27.76
CA ILE A 541 -2.38 -33.38 -27.63
C ILE A 541 -2.80 -32.76 -28.96
N LYS A 542 -2.29 -33.24 -30.11
CA LYS A 542 -2.59 -32.64 -31.42
C LYS A 542 -4.05 -32.74 -31.85
N THR A 543 -4.83 -33.62 -31.21
CA THR A 543 -6.26 -33.80 -31.49
C THR A 543 -7.14 -33.07 -30.49
N LYS A 544 -6.56 -32.37 -29.51
CA LYS A 544 -7.25 -31.79 -28.37
C LYS A 544 -7.12 -30.28 -28.30
N LYS A 545 -8.10 -29.65 -27.66
CA LYS A 545 -8.02 -28.27 -27.15
C LYS A 545 -7.25 -28.24 -25.84
N LEU A 546 -6.82 -27.05 -25.41
CA LEU A 546 -6.14 -26.86 -24.13
C LEU A 546 -7.01 -27.30 -22.93
N SER A 547 -8.31 -27.01 -22.98
CA SER A 547 -9.28 -27.38 -21.94
C SER A 547 -9.57 -28.88 -21.83
N GLU A 548 -9.20 -29.67 -22.85
CA GLU A 548 -9.43 -31.13 -22.91
C GLU A 548 -8.22 -31.95 -22.42
N LEU A 549 -7.15 -31.27 -22.02
CA LEU A 549 -5.92 -31.89 -21.50
C LEU A 549 -6.04 -32.17 -20.02
N GLU A 550 -5.68 -33.38 -19.61
CA GLU A 550 -5.91 -33.87 -18.24
C GLU A 550 -4.69 -33.61 -17.34
N SER A 551 -3.49 -33.64 -17.92
CA SER A 551 -2.26 -33.41 -17.17
C SER A 551 -1.65 -32.04 -17.45
N THR A 552 -1.08 -31.44 -16.41
CA THR A 552 -0.34 -30.17 -16.52
C THR A 552 0.92 -30.30 -17.39
N ALA A 553 1.47 -31.51 -17.55
CA ALA A 553 2.56 -31.78 -18.47
C ALA A 553 2.12 -31.67 -19.94
N GLU A 554 0.93 -32.20 -20.28
CA GLU A 554 0.31 -32.01 -21.61
C GLU A 554 0.02 -30.53 -21.86
N GLN A 555 -0.58 -29.85 -20.88
CA GLN A 555 -0.88 -28.41 -20.97
C GLN A 555 0.39 -27.57 -21.16
N ALA A 556 1.47 -27.90 -20.46
CA ALA A 556 2.77 -27.23 -20.62
C ALA A 556 3.35 -27.39 -22.03
N MET A 557 3.23 -28.60 -22.60
CA MET A 557 3.66 -28.88 -23.97
C MET A 557 2.82 -28.10 -24.97
N TRP A 558 1.49 -28.14 -24.82
CA TRP A 558 0.53 -27.44 -25.67
C TRP A 558 0.74 -25.92 -25.64
N LEU A 559 0.83 -25.34 -24.44
CA LEU A 559 1.02 -23.90 -24.21
C LEU A 559 2.29 -23.39 -24.88
N ARG A 560 3.40 -24.10 -24.69
CA ARG A 560 4.67 -23.72 -25.33
C ARG A 560 4.60 -23.81 -26.85
N ILE A 561 3.96 -24.84 -27.40
CA ILE A 561 3.78 -24.96 -28.86
C ILE A 561 2.93 -23.79 -29.38
N TYR A 562 1.84 -23.46 -28.68
CA TYR A 562 0.96 -22.37 -29.05
C TYR A 562 1.72 -21.04 -29.08
N ASP A 563 2.44 -20.72 -28.00
CA ASP A 563 3.20 -19.47 -27.89
C ASP A 563 4.27 -19.35 -28.98
N GLU A 564 5.00 -20.42 -29.27
CA GLU A 564 6.02 -20.47 -30.32
C GLU A 564 5.41 -20.39 -31.74
N ALA A 565 4.16 -20.80 -31.91
CA ALA A 565 3.46 -20.73 -33.19
C ALA A 565 2.81 -19.36 -33.45
N TYR A 566 2.25 -18.72 -32.43
CA TYR A 566 1.35 -17.58 -32.63
C TYR A 566 1.84 -16.25 -32.09
N ASN A 567 2.67 -16.26 -31.06
CA ASN A 567 3.08 -15.02 -30.42
C ASN A 567 4.46 -14.57 -30.91
N PRO A 568 4.71 -13.26 -30.98
CA PRO A 568 5.98 -12.76 -31.47
C PRO A 568 7.11 -13.19 -30.50
N PRO A 569 8.32 -13.46 -31.01
CA PRO A 569 9.39 -14.05 -30.22
C PRO A 569 10.20 -13.02 -29.43
N ASN A 570 10.03 -11.73 -29.69
CA ASN A 570 10.68 -10.65 -28.94
C ASN A 570 10.03 -10.46 -27.56
N TYR A 571 10.81 -9.85 -26.67
CA TYR A 571 10.38 -9.44 -25.33
C TYR A 571 10.89 -8.04 -25.04
N LYS A 572 10.22 -7.34 -24.11
CA LYS A 572 10.43 -5.91 -23.85
C LYS A 572 11.22 -5.67 -22.58
N ILE A 573 11.92 -4.55 -22.54
CA ILE A 573 12.54 -4.02 -21.32
C ILE A 573 11.40 -3.65 -20.35
N LEU A 574 11.53 -4.09 -19.10
CA LEU A 574 10.63 -3.76 -18.00
C LEU A 574 11.33 -2.77 -17.08
N THR A 575 10.76 -1.58 -16.89
CA THR A 575 11.34 -0.58 -16.00
C THR A 575 11.14 -0.98 -14.53
N PRO A 576 11.93 -0.42 -13.59
CA PRO A 576 11.72 -0.65 -12.17
C PRO A 576 10.32 -0.29 -11.68
N GLU A 577 9.65 0.66 -12.34
CA GLU A 577 8.29 1.09 -12.01
C GLU A 577 7.19 0.15 -12.55
N GLY A 578 7.53 -0.86 -13.35
CA GLY A 578 6.59 -1.85 -13.86
C GLY A 578 6.08 -1.61 -15.28
N GLU A 579 6.76 -0.77 -16.07
CA GLU A 579 6.33 -0.43 -17.43
C GLU A 579 7.14 -1.17 -18.51
N PHE A 580 6.45 -1.76 -19.48
CA PHE A 580 7.08 -2.40 -20.64
C PHE A 580 7.35 -1.37 -21.74
N THR A 581 8.60 -1.28 -22.18
CA THR A 581 9.05 -0.23 -23.11
C THR A 581 9.44 -0.79 -24.49
N THR A 582 10.68 -0.62 -24.90
CA THR A 582 11.20 -1.09 -26.18
C THR A 582 11.59 -2.55 -26.12
N ASP A 583 11.77 -3.16 -27.28
CA ASP A 583 12.27 -4.53 -27.36
C ASP A 583 13.71 -4.59 -26.85
N VAL A 584 14.04 -5.66 -26.13
CA VAL A 584 15.43 -5.97 -25.79
C VAL A 584 16.18 -6.29 -27.08
N LEU A 585 17.35 -5.71 -27.27
CA LEU A 585 18.19 -5.93 -28.46
C LEU A 585 19.31 -6.93 -28.16
N ASN A 586 19.85 -7.56 -29.20
CA ASN A 586 21.06 -8.38 -29.11
C ASN A 586 22.30 -7.47 -28.90
N ASP A 587 23.47 -8.07 -28.71
CA ASP A 587 24.76 -7.36 -28.60
C ASP A 587 25.10 -6.46 -29.81
N ASP A 588 24.41 -6.65 -30.95
CA ASP A 588 24.56 -5.79 -32.14
C ASP A 588 23.84 -4.44 -32.01
N GLY A 589 23.02 -4.25 -30.98
CA GLY A 589 22.27 -3.03 -30.72
C GLY A 589 21.17 -2.72 -31.74
N VAL A 590 20.79 -3.68 -32.60
CA VAL A 590 19.80 -3.46 -33.68
C VAL A 590 18.78 -4.59 -33.76
N THR A 591 19.17 -5.84 -33.56
CA THR A 591 18.29 -6.99 -33.74
C THR A 591 17.53 -7.29 -32.45
N PRO A 592 16.18 -7.39 -32.46
CA PRO A 592 15.42 -7.80 -31.28
C PRO A 592 15.80 -9.20 -30.78
N SER A 593 16.10 -9.28 -29.50
CA SER A 593 16.39 -10.51 -28.77
C SER A 593 15.16 -11.41 -28.75
N ALA A 594 15.37 -12.71 -28.97
CA ALA A 594 14.31 -13.70 -28.95
C ALA A 594 14.22 -14.38 -27.59
N ARG A 595 13.00 -14.49 -27.04
CA ARG A 595 12.71 -15.22 -25.80
C ARG A 595 13.11 -16.69 -25.91
N ALA A 596 13.40 -17.29 -24.76
CA ALA A 596 13.70 -18.71 -24.65
C ALA A 596 12.91 -19.30 -23.47
N TRP A 597 12.07 -20.30 -23.76
CA TRP A 597 11.31 -21.00 -22.73
C TRP A 597 12.19 -21.76 -21.74
N ASN A 598 11.72 -21.84 -20.49
CA ASN A 598 12.24 -22.74 -19.47
C ASN A 598 11.96 -24.22 -19.80
N SER A 599 12.41 -25.14 -18.94
CA SER A 599 12.01 -26.55 -19.07
C SER A 599 10.50 -26.70 -18.90
N ASN A 600 9.90 -27.71 -19.54
CA ASN A 600 8.47 -27.97 -19.43
C ASN A 600 8.02 -28.18 -17.98
N SER A 601 8.87 -28.71 -17.10
CA SER A 601 8.58 -28.86 -15.67
C SER A 601 8.37 -27.53 -14.95
N MET A 602 8.95 -26.43 -15.43
CA MET A 602 8.77 -25.09 -14.85
C MET A 602 7.50 -24.44 -15.38
N ILE A 603 7.18 -24.70 -16.64
CA ILE A 603 5.89 -24.33 -17.24
C ILE A 603 4.75 -25.08 -16.52
N GLU A 604 4.93 -26.37 -16.23
CA GLU A 604 3.97 -27.17 -15.47
C GLU A 604 3.71 -26.57 -14.08
N LYS A 605 4.77 -26.15 -13.37
CA LYS A 605 4.63 -25.45 -12.08
C LYS A 605 3.87 -24.13 -12.21
N ALA A 606 4.17 -23.35 -13.25
CA ALA A 606 3.44 -22.11 -13.52
C ALA A 606 1.94 -22.38 -13.78
N ILE A 607 1.60 -23.40 -14.56
CA ILE A 607 0.21 -23.83 -14.79
C ILE A 607 -0.45 -24.28 -13.47
N LYS A 608 0.26 -25.02 -12.61
CA LYS A 608 -0.24 -25.39 -11.29
C LYS A 608 -0.46 -24.17 -10.38
N SER A 609 0.41 -23.15 -10.46
CA SER A 609 0.22 -21.87 -9.75
C SER A 609 -0.98 -21.09 -10.30
N PHE A 610 -1.24 -21.14 -11.60
CA PHE A 610 -2.46 -20.56 -12.19
C PHE A 610 -3.72 -21.19 -11.58
N TYR A 611 -3.78 -22.53 -11.53
CA TYR A 611 -4.92 -23.26 -10.99
C TYR A 611 -4.99 -23.31 -9.46
N SER A 612 -4.05 -22.72 -8.73
CA SER A 612 -4.07 -22.75 -7.26
C SER A 612 -5.14 -21.86 -6.64
N GLY A 613 -5.73 -20.93 -7.39
CA GLY A 613 -6.71 -19.97 -6.87
C GLY A 613 -6.15 -19.10 -5.74
N GLY A 614 -4.84 -18.86 -5.73
CA GLY A 614 -4.14 -18.13 -4.66
C GLY A 614 -3.77 -18.93 -3.40
N ASP A 615 -4.14 -20.21 -3.31
CA ASP A 615 -3.87 -21.01 -2.11
C ASP A 615 -2.35 -21.20 -1.87
N SER A 616 -1.86 -20.58 -0.80
CA SER A 616 -0.45 -20.64 -0.39
C SER A 616 0.01 -22.07 -0.04
N LYS A 617 -0.90 -22.97 0.37
CA LYS A 617 -0.58 -24.38 0.62
C LYS A 617 -0.31 -25.16 -0.66
N ILE A 618 -0.84 -24.70 -1.80
CA ILE A 618 -0.53 -25.24 -3.13
C ILE A 618 0.71 -24.53 -3.70
N ILE A 619 0.80 -23.21 -3.58
CA ILE A 619 1.90 -22.41 -4.14
C ILE A 619 3.23 -22.75 -3.45
N SER A 620 3.22 -22.86 -2.13
CA SER A 620 4.41 -23.13 -1.30
C SER A 620 5.21 -24.35 -1.80
N PRO A 621 4.65 -25.57 -1.93
CA PRO A 621 5.41 -26.70 -2.45
C PRO A 621 5.87 -26.54 -3.91
N LEU A 622 5.15 -25.78 -4.75
CA LEU A 622 5.54 -25.53 -6.15
C LEU A 622 6.84 -24.71 -6.25
N MET A 623 7.02 -23.73 -5.35
CA MET A 623 8.25 -22.92 -5.27
C MET A 623 9.49 -23.75 -4.87
N GLY A 624 9.28 -24.97 -4.35
CA GLY A 624 10.35 -25.89 -3.95
C GLY A 624 11.11 -25.42 -2.71
N SER A 625 12.11 -26.19 -2.28
CA SER A 625 12.81 -25.96 -1.00
C SER A 625 13.98 -24.96 -1.05
N ARG A 626 14.19 -24.28 -2.18
CA ARG A 626 15.32 -23.35 -2.34
C ARG A 626 14.90 -21.93 -1.93
N HIS A 627 15.66 -21.30 -1.05
CA HIS A 627 15.36 -19.97 -0.50
C HIS A 627 15.11 -18.92 -1.58
N LYS A 628 15.98 -18.86 -2.60
CA LYS A 628 15.89 -17.89 -3.70
C LYS A 628 14.48 -17.74 -4.27
N VAL A 629 13.87 -18.84 -4.71
CA VAL A 629 12.57 -18.79 -5.42
C VAL A 629 11.45 -18.37 -4.47
N ARG A 630 11.54 -18.76 -3.19
CA ARG A 630 10.55 -18.46 -2.16
C ARG A 630 10.59 -16.99 -1.76
N SER A 631 11.80 -16.48 -1.48
CA SER A 631 12.00 -15.05 -1.23
C SER A 631 11.67 -14.19 -2.46
N PHE A 632 11.91 -14.70 -3.67
CA PHE A 632 11.52 -14.01 -4.91
C PHE A 632 9.99 -13.88 -5.04
N TYR A 633 9.26 -14.96 -4.77
CA TYR A 633 7.80 -14.91 -4.68
C TYR A 633 7.33 -13.88 -3.64
N ASN A 634 7.88 -13.94 -2.41
CA ASN A 634 7.51 -13.03 -1.33
C ASN A 634 7.76 -11.56 -1.70
N ASN A 635 8.93 -11.27 -2.28
CA ASN A 635 9.28 -9.91 -2.70
C ASN A 635 8.42 -9.41 -3.87
N ILE A 636 7.86 -10.29 -4.70
CA ILE A 636 6.90 -9.90 -5.74
C ILE A 636 5.53 -9.63 -5.14
N ILE A 637 5.01 -10.54 -4.31
CA ILE A 637 3.63 -10.43 -3.81
C ILE A 637 3.50 -9.33 -2.75
N ASN A 638 4.51 -9.17 -1.89
CA ASN A 638 4.55 -8.15 -0.85
C ASN A 638 5.93 -7.49 -0.77
N PRO A 639 6.24 -6.55 -1.69
CA PRO A 639 7.54 -5.89 -1.73
C PRO A 639 7.84 -5.04 -0.49
N ASN A 640 6.82 -4.60 0.26
CA ASN A 640 6.97 -3.73 1.43
C ASN A 640 6.81 -4.48 2.76
N SER A 641 6.87 -5.82 2.71
CA SER A 641 6.89 -6.68 3.86
C SER A 641 8.06 -6.35 4.80
N ASP A 642 7.80 -6.42 6.10
CA ASP A 642 8.79 -6.34 7.17
C ASP A 642 9.46 -7.70 7.46
N ASP A 643 9.04 -8.78 6.80
CA ASP A 643 9.62 -10.13 6.93
C ASP A 643 11.12 -10.21 6.57
N GLY A 644 11.64 -9.17 5.91
CA GLY A 644 13.03 -9.07 5.52
C GLY A 644 13.43 -10.09 4.45
N SER A 645 12.49 -10.51 3.60
CA SER A 645 12.77 -11.36 2.45
C SER A 645 13.80 -10.71 1.53
N VAL A 646 14.82 -11.48 1.13
CA VAL A 646 15.84 -11.03 0.20
C VAL A 646 16.20 -12.16 -0.76
N THR A 647 16.18 -11.87 -2.06
CA THR A 647 16.47 -12.85 -3.10
C THR A 647 17.97 -12.88 -3.39
N ILE A 648 18.69 -13.79 -2.74
CA ILE A 648 20.12 -14.00 -2.99
C ILE A 648 20.29 -14.88 -4.22
N ASP A 649 20.31 -14.26 -5.39
CA ASP A 649 20.64 -14.89 -6.65
C ASP A 649 22.17 -14.82 -6.95
N THR A 650 22.59 -15.23 -8.14
CA THR A 650 24.01 -15.18 -8.55
C THR A 650 24.57 -13.76 -8.54
N HIS A 651 23.75 -12.76 -8.88
CA HIS A 651 24.17 -11.37 -8.88
C HIS A 651 24.27 -10.83 -7.47
N ALA A 652 23.35 -11.17 -6.56
CA ALA A 652 23.46 -10.80 -5.15
C ALA A 652 24.74 -11.37 -4.51
N VAL A 653 25.11 -12.62 -4.84
CA VAL A 653 26.42 -13.19 -4.44
C VAL A 653 27.57 -12.37 -5.03
N ALA A 654 27.48 -12.00 -6.30
CA ALA A 654 28.50 -11.18 -6.97
C ALA A 654 28.62 -9.79 -6.34
N SER A 655 27.52 -9.15 -5.96
CA SER A 655 27.49 -7.83 -5.33
C SER A 655 28.12 -7.88 -3.93
N ALA A 656 27.70 -8.85 -3.11
CA ALA A 656 28.20 -8.99 -1.75
C ALA A 656 29.69 -9.37 -1.69
N THR A 657 30.16 -10.16 -2.65
CA THR A 657 31.58 -10.55 -2.73
C THR A 657 32.44 -9.61 -3.58
N LEU A 658 31.80 -8.72 -4.35
CA LEU A 658 32.42 -7.90 -5.39
C LEU A 658 33.27 -8.70 -6.40
N ARG A 659 32.86 -9.95 -6.69
CA ARG A 659 33.57 -10.86 -7.62
C ARG A 659 32.75 -11.12 -8.89
N PRO A 660 33.41 -11.30 -10.06
CA PRO A 660 32.73 -11.58 -11.33
C PRO A 660 32.27 -13.04 -11.42
N VAL A 661 31.33 -13.44 -10.56
CA VAL A 661 30.84 -14.81 -10.48
C VAL A 661 29.68 -15.09 -11.44
N ALA A 662 29.53 -16.37 -11.80
CA ALA A 662 28.46 -16.88 -12.65
C ALA A 662 27.82 -18.11 -12.00
N GLY A 663 26.73 -18.63 -12.59
CA GLY A 663 25.99 -19.77 -12.04
C GLY A 663 26.78 -21.07 -11.87
N GLN A 664 28.00 -21.17 -12.41
CA GLN A 664 28.91 -22.31 -12.25
C GLN A 664 30.07 -22.03 -11.30
N SER A 665 30.15 -20.83 -10.74
CA SER A 665 31.20 -20.48 -9.78
C SER A 665 31.04 -21.25 -8.48
N THR A 666 32.16 -21.70 -7.91
CA THR A 666 32.20 -22.46 -6.64
C THR A 666 31.38 -21.80 -5.53
N ILE A 667 31.59 -20.49 -5.31
CA ILE A 667 30.89 -19.72 -4.27
C ILE A 667 29.37 -19.62 -4.50
N VAL A 668 28.91 -19.64 -5.75
CA VAL A 668 27.49 -19.61 -6.10
C VAL A 668 26.84 -20.96 -5.82
N HIS A 669 27.58 -22.05 -6.08
CA HIS A 669 27.15 -23.40 -5.68
C HIS A 669 27.04 -23.53 -4.16
N HIS A 670 28.01 -23.00 -3.42
CA HIS A 670 27.98 -22.95 -1.96
C HIS A 670 26.81 -22.11 -1.43
N ASN A 671 26.55 -20.94 -1.99
CA ASN A 671 25.38 -20.13 -1.64
C ASN A 671 24.07 -20.93 -1.73
N PHE A 672 23.87 -21.64 -2.85
CA PHE A 672 22.63 -22.40 -3.06
C PHE A 672 22.59 -23.76 -2.36
N GLY A 673 23.67 -24.22 -1.74
CA GLY A 673 23.75 -25.55 -1.16
C GLY A 673 23.69 -26.63 -2.23
N THR A 674 24.45 -26.45 -3.31
CA THR A 674 24.52 -27.35 -4.46
C THR A 674 25.97 -27.67 -4.79
N SER A 675 26.19 -28.68 -5.63
CA SER A 675 27.52 -29.04 -6.12
C SER A 675 27.52 -29.12 -7.64
N PRO A 676 28.55 -28.58 -8.32
CA PRO A 676 28.70 -28.77 -9.76
C PRO A 676 28.99 -30.25 -10.07
N GLU A 677 28.65 -30.65 -11.29
CA GLU A 677 29.12 -31.90 -11.87
C GLU A 677 30.65 -31.99 -11.75
N ILE A 678 31.21 -33.19 -11.53
CA ILE A 678 32.65 -33.39 -11.32
C ILE A 678 33.50 -32.68 -12.39
N LYS A 679 33.11 -32.81 -13.67
CA LYS A 679 33.80 -32.19 -14.81
C LYS A 679 33.68 -30.67 -14.92
N LYS A 680 32.76 -30.05 -14.15
CA LYS A 680 32.51 -28.60 -14.14
C LYS A 680 33.06 -27.92 -12.87
N ARG A 681 33.68 -28.69 -11.96
CA ARG A 681 34.34 -28.14 -10.77
C ARG A 681 35.48 -27.22 -11.20
N GLN A 682 35.48 -26.03 -10.62
CA GLN A 682 36.55 -25.05 -10.81
C GLN A 682 37.76 -25.40 -9.92
N ALA A 683 38.90 -24.79 -10.20
CA ALA A 683 40.15 -25.06 -9.46
C ALA A 683 40.05 -24.71 -7.97
N ASP A 684 39.16 -23.79 -7.61
CA ASP A 684 38.87 -23.37 -6.23
C ASP A 684 37.82 -24.25 -5.53
N TRP A 685 37.34 -25.34 -6.16
CA TRP A 685 36.40 -26.25 -5.52
C TRP A 685 37.07 -27.08 -4.43
N ASN A 686 36.75 -26.79 -3.18
CA ASN A 686 37.34 -27.42 -1.98
C ASN A 686 36.37 -28.33 -1.20
N GLY A 687 35.10 -28.44 -1.60
CA GLY A 687 34.13 -29.29 -0.93
C GLY A 687 32.71 -28.82 -1.17
N ALA A 688 31.72 -29.66 -0.87
CA ALA A 688 30.34 -29.22 -0.85
C ALA A 688 29.99 -28.68 0.53
N VAL A 689 29.27 -27.56 0.59
CA VAL A 689 28.63 -27.11 1.82
C VAL A 689 27.50 -28.05 2.24
N THR A 690 27.23 -28.09 3.53
CA THR A 690 26.19 -28.89 4.14
C THR A 690 24.84 -28.17 4.07
N ASN A 691 23.80 -28.96 3.79
CA ASN A 691 22.40 -28.56 3.88
C ASN A 691 21.76 -29.24 5.10
N SER A 692 20.72 -28.63 5.66
CA SER A 692 19.87 -29.25 6.67
C SER A 692 18.46 -29.48 6.12
N SER A 693 17.98 -30.73 6.19
CA SER A 693 16.56 -31.04 5.97
C SER A 693 15.71 -30.83 7.22
N VAL A 694 16.35 -30.78 8.40
CA VAL A 694 15.68 -30.59 9.70
C VAL A 694 15.29 -29.13 9.88
N THR A 695 16.18 -28.19 9.58
CA THR A 695 15.89 -26.74 9.67
C THR A 695 15.50 -26.13 8.32
N GLY A 696 15.63 -26.90 7.23
CA GLY A 696 15.37 -26.43 5.87
C GLY A 696 16.48 -25.58 5.25
N VAL A 697 17.55 -25.25 6.00
CA VAL A 697 18.69 -24.45 5.52
C VAL A 697 19.38 -25.11 4.32
N LYS A 698 19.63 -24.33 3.27
CA LYS A 698 20.38 -24.73 2.07
C LYS A 698 21.62 -23.86 1.90
N GLY A 699 22.78 -24.50 2.01
CA GLY A 699 24.09 -23.87 1.84
C GLY A 699 24.31 -22.70 2.79
N ILE A 700 25.02 -21.68 2.30
CA ILE A 700 25.39 -20.49 3.08
C ILE A 700 24.52 -19.26 2.77
N TYR A 701 23.35 -19.46 2.16
CA TYR A 701 22.42 -18.41 1.76
C TYR A 701 22.10 -17.41 2.88
N GLY A 702 21.88 -17.90 4.09
CA GLY A 702 21.52 -17.04 5.23
C GLY A 702 22.61 -16.05 5.64
N LEU A 703 23.90 -16.34 5.38
CA LEU A 703 24.99 -15.39 5.64
C LEU A 703 24.92 -14.19 4.69
N TYR A 704 24.62 -14.44 3.41
CA TYR A 704 24.38 -13.39 2.44
C TYR A 704 23.11 -12.61 2.76
N ALA A 705 22.01 -13.31 3.06
CA ALA A 705 20.75 -12.68 3.41
C ALA A 705 20.89 -11.74 4.60
N GLU A 706 21.62 -12.17 5.63
CA GLU A 706 21.94 -11.35 6.80
C GLU A 706 22.76 -10.10 6.42
N ALA A 707 23.82 -10.25 5.62
CA ALA A 707 24.63 -9.11 5.18
C ALA A 707 23.79 -8.06 4.44
N TYR A 708 22.84 -8.50 3.60
CA TYR A 708 21.90 -7.60 2.93
C TYR A 708 20.97 -6.87 3.88
N ARG A 709 20.43 -7.55 4.90
CA ARG A 709 19.56 -6.92 5.92
C ARG A 709 20.32 -5.90 6.77
N ARG A 710 21.55 -6.22 7.17
CA ARG A 710 22.39 -5.29 7.94
C ARG A 710 22.77 -4.07 7.12
N ALA A 711 23.19 -4.27 5.87
CA ALA A 711 23.54 -3.17 4.96
C ALA A 711 22.33 -2.27 4.68
N SER A 712 21.14 -2.85 4.50
CA SER A 712 19.92 -2.07 4.24
C SER A 712 19.48 -1.26 5.46
N SER A 713 19.56 -1.86 6.65
CA SER A 713 19.28 -1.19 7.92
C SER A 713 20.18 0.04 8.14
N GLU A 714 21.48 -0.06 7.83
CA GLU A 714 22.45 1.02 8.02
C GLU A 714 22.15 2.26 7.17
N VAL A 715 21.49 2.10 6.02
CA VAL A 715 21.11 3.21 5.11
C VAL A 715 19.61 3.50 5.10
N GLY A 716 18.83 2.86 5.97
CA GLY A 716 17.39 3.11 6.13
C GLY A 716 16.52 2.66 4.96
N ILE A 717 16.85 1.52 4.33
CA ILE A 717 16.07 0.94 3.21
C ILE A 717 15.72 -0.53 3.49
N LEU A 718 14.79 -1.09 2.71
CA LEU A 718 14.41 -2.50 2.80
C LEU A 718 15.50 -3.42 2.20
N PRO A 719 15.64 -4.67 2.69
CA PRO A 719 16.62 -5.62 2.15
C PRO A 719 16.47 -5.87 0.64
N ARG A 720 15.23 -5.90 0.13
CA ARG A 720 14.92 -6.04 -1.30
C ARG A 720 15.29 -4.81 -2.13
N GLU A 721 15.32 -3.62 -1.53
CA GLU A 721 15.81 -2.39 -2.15
C GLU A 721 17.34 -2.40 -2.24
N MET A 722 18.04 -2.79 -1.16
CA MET A 722 19.49 -3.00 -1.19
C MET A 722 19.88 -4.04 -2.25
N GLN A 723 19.10 -5.13 -2.34
CA GLN A 723 19.27 -6.15 -3.38
C GLN A 723 19.14 -5.56 -4.78
N SER A 724 18.04 -4.92 -5.13
CA SER A 724 17.81 -4.38 -6.47
C SER A 724 18.83 -3.31 -6.88
N ILE A 725 19.20 -2.40 -5.97
CA ILE A 725 20.22 -1.37 -6.22
C ILE A 725 21.58 -1.99 -6.52
N THR A 726 22.05 -2.90 -5.65
CA THR A 726 23.37 -3.52 -5.83
C THR A 726 23.40 -4.56 -6.94
N TRP A 727 22.25 -5.14 -7.29
CA TRP A 727 22.05 -6.03 -8.43
C TRP A 727 22.28 -5.31 -9.76
N GLU A 728 21.68 -4.14 -9.94
CA GLU A 728 21.92 -3.31 -11.13
C GLU A 728 23.39 -2.87 -11.20
N ALA A 729 23.95 -2.47 -10.05
CA ALA A 729 25.35 -2.06 -9.95
C ALA A 729 26.32 -3.15 -10.43
N VAL A 730 26.15 -4.38 -9.95
CA VAL A 730 27.10 -5.47 -10.29
C VAL A 730 26.93 -5.96 -11.73
N ARG A 731 25.73 -5.85 -12.31
CA ARG A 731 25.50 -6.14 -13.74
C ARG A 731 26.21 -5.13 -14.63
N GLY A 732 26.18 -3.86 -14.26
CA GLY A 732 26.94 -2.80 -14.93
C GLY A 732 28.45 -2.92 -14.71
N LEU A 733 28.88 -3.39 -13.54
CA LEU A 733 30.30 -3.60 -13.21
C LEU A 733 30.91 -4.82 -13.91
N TYR A 734 30.14 -5.91 -14.02
CA TYR A 734 30.56 -7.18 -14.63
C TYR A 734 29.54 -7.65 -15.68
N PRO A 735 29.52 -7.02 -16.87
CA PRO A 735 28.70 -7.49 -17.98
C PRO A 735 29.15 -8.90 -18.43
N ASP A 736 28.29 -9.61 -19.16
CA ASP A 736 28.55 -11.00 -19.57
C ASP A 736 29.84 -11.11 -20.41
N THR A 737 30.13 -10.11 -21.23
CA THR A 737 31.40 -10.01 -21.99
C THR A 737 32.63 -9.98 -21.08
N TYR A 738 32.53 -9.32 -19.92
CA TYR A 738 33.60 -9.28 -18.93
C TYR A 738 33.80 -10.64 -18.26
N LYS A 739 32.71 -11.26 -17.79
CA LYS A 739 32.74 -12.56 -17.10
C LYS A 739 33.22 -13.71 -17.97
N ASN A 740 32.99 -13.64 -19.28
CA ASN A 740 33.47 -14.64 -20.23
C ASN A 740 34.98 -14.52 -20.55
N GLY A 741 35.61 -13.38 -20.22
CA GLY A 741 37.05 -13.18 -20.36
C GLY A 741 37.82 -13.76 -19.18
N LYS A 742 38.40 -14.95 -19.32
CA LYS A 742 39.18 -15.59 -18.23
C LYS A 742 40.25 -14.68 -17.61
N GLY A 743 41.00 -13.97 -18.44
CA GLY A 743 42.01 -13.02 -17.95
C GLY A 743 41.43 -11.85 -17.16
N ASN A 744 40.19 -11.42 -17.47
CA ASN A 744 39.50 -10.37 -16.71
C ASN A 744 39.11 -10.88 -15.32
N VAL A 745 38.60 -12.10 -15.23
CA VAL A 745 38.26 -12.76 -13.96
C VAL A 745 39.52 -12.95 -13.10
N GLU A 746 40.60 -13.46 -13.70
CA GLU A 746 41.88 -13.67 -13.01
C GLU A 746 42.46 -12.37 -12.43
N LYS A 747 42.35 -11.24 -13.14
CA LYS A 747 42.78 -9.94 -12.60
C LYS A 747 42.04 -9.55 -11.33
N ILE A 748 40.72 -9.75 -11.30
CA ILE A 748 39.92 -9.45 -10.11
C ILE A 748 40.24 -10.42 -8.97
N ASP A 749 40.35 -11.71 -9.26
CA ASP A 749 40.73 -12.70 -8.25
C ASP A 749 42.12 -12.40 -7.67
N ASN A 750 43.08 -11.95 -8.48
CA ASN A 750 44.41 -11.53 -8.03
C ASN A 750 44.37 -10.37 -7.03
N LEU A 751 43.46 -9.40 -7.20
CA LEU A 751 43.25 -8.34 -6.22
C LEU A 751 42.79 -8.91 -4.88
N TRP A 752 41.82 -9.84 -4.91
CA TRP A 752 41.32 -10.49 -3.70
C TRP A 752 42.38 -11.37 -3.02
N TYR A 753 43.21 -12.10 -3.78
CA TYR A 753 44.32 -12.85 -3.18
C TYR A 753 45.37 -11.94 -2.54
N GLN A 754 45.69 -10.78 -3.14
CA GLN A 754 46.57 -9.80 -2.50
C GLN A 754 45.96 -9.21 -1.21
N TYR A 755 44.64 -8.99 -1.17
CA TYR A 755 43.95 -8.64 0.06
C TYR A 755 44.05 -9.74 1.11
N ARG A 756 43.79 -11.00 0.72
CA ARG A 756 43.90 -12.15 1.61
C ARG A 756 45.27 -12.25 2.28
N GLU A 757 46.32 -11.99 1.52
CA GLU A 757 47.72 -11.96 1.98
C GLU A 757 48.08 -10.72 2.82
N GLY A 758 47.18 -9.74 2.94
CA GLY A 758 47.44 -8.47 3.64
C GLY A 758 48.30 -7.47 2.87
N LYS A 759 48.48 -7.67 1.56
CA LYS A 759 49.24 -6.76 0.69
C LYS A 759 48.42 -5.55 0.24
N LEU A 760 47.11 -5.72 0.13
CA LEU A 760 46.16 -4.65 -0.17
C LEU A 760 45.13 -4.52 0.95
N THR A 761 44.69 -3.30 1.20
CA THR A 761 43.51 -2.99 2.00
C THR A 761 42.23 -3.26 1.21
N LEU A 762 41.09 -3.33 1.91
CA LEU A 762 39.80 -3.57 1.28
C LEU A 762 39.43 -2.46 0.28
N ASP A 763 39.70 -1.20 0.62
CA ASP A 763 39.45 -0.05 -0.26
C ASP A 763 40.36 -0.05 -1.48
N GLU A 764 41.61 -0.48 -1.35
CA GLU A 764 42.52 -0.62 -2.50
C GLU A 764 42.03 -1.68 -3.48
N VAL A 765 41.51 -2.82 -2.99
CA VAL A 765 40.89 -3.84 -3.85
C VAL A 765 39.66 -3.30 -4.53
N ARG A 766 38.73 -2.69 -3.79
CA ARG A 766 37.49 -2.13 -4.34
C ARG A 766 37.76 -1.08 -5.41
N ASN A 767 38.70 -0.16 -5.17
CA ASN A 767 39.10 0.83 -6.16
C ASN A 767 39.85 0.20 -7.34
N GLY A 768 40.66 -0.85 -7.10
CA GLY A 768 41.30 -1.65 -8.14
C GLY A 768 40.30 -2.30 -9.08
N ILE A 769 39.24 -2.88 -8.54
CA ILE A 769 38.13 -3.48 -9.32
C ILE A 769 37.50 -2.43 -10.24
N PHE A 770 37.21 -1.24 -9.72
CA PHE A 770 36.61 -0.16 -10.53
C PHE A 770 37.53 0.35 -11.63
N ARG A 771 38.85 0.33 -11.42
CA ARG A 771 39.84 0.64 -12.47
C ARG A 771 39.87 -0.43 -13.57
N GLU A 772 39.81 -1.71 -13.22
CA GLU A 772 39.83 -2.80 -14.21
C GLU A 772 38.54 -2.92 -15.02
N THR A 773 37.40 -2.48 -14.45
CA THR A 773 36.07 -2.58 -15.06
C THR A 773 35.60 -1.30 -15.76
N ASN A 774 36.33 -0.19 -15.59
CA ASN A 774 35.91 1.16 -16.00
C ASN A 774 34.59 1.63 -15.35
N GLY A 775 34.32 1.18 -14.12
CA GLY A 775 33.14 1.58 -13.35
C GLY A 775 31.86 0.85 -13.72
N ILE A 776 30.73 1.35 -13.19
CA ILE A 776 29.40 0.76 -13.35
C ILE A 776 28.75 1.32 -14.61
N GLN A 777 28.45 0.46 -15.58
CA GLN A 777 27.62 0.85 -16.73
C GLN A 777 26.16 1.09 -16.30
N PRO A 778 25.45 2.05 -16.92
CA PRO A 778 24.03 2.28 -16.63
C PRO A 778 23.16 1.03 -16.88
N PRO A 779 22.08 0.84 -16.11
CA PRO A 779 21.14 -0.24 -16.34
C PRO A 779 20.44 -0.12 -17.70
N ALA A 780 19.99 -1.23 -18.28
CA ALA A 780 19.36 -1.25 -19.60
C ALA A 780 18.01 -0.50 -19.70
N TRP A 781 17.38 -0.16 -18.57
CA TRP A 781 16.11 0.58 -18.50
C TRP A 781 16.28 2.09 -18.33
N GLU A 782 17.51 2.56 -18.13
CA GLU A 782 17.87 3.98 -18.13
C GLU A 782 18.13 4.45 -19.56
#